data_AF-A0A9P6FRE6-F1
#
_entry.id   AF-A0A9P6FRE6-F1
#
_cell.length_a   1.000
_cell.length_b   1.000
_cell.length_c   1.000
_cell.angle_alpha   90.00
_cell.angle_beta   90.00
_cell.angle_gamma   90.00
#
_symmetry.space_group_name_H-M   'P 1'
#
loop_
_entity.id
_entity.type
_entity.pdbx_description
1 polymer ?
#
loop_
_entity_poly.entity_id
_entity_poly.type
_entity_poly.pdbx_seq_one_letter_code
_entity_poly.pdbx_strand_id
1 'polypeptide(L)'
;MLDDNATESQRWVGLYNLLDRDSLIHSEFEPVDEIKDFLKVAKILVIGAGGLGCEILKNLALSGFRDIHVIDMDTIDVSNLNRQFLFRRADVGKPKAVTAAAFINKRVQGVNVTPHYCKIQDKDEDFYSEFALVICGLDSIEARRWINATLIGMLDPDDPDSLKPLIDGGTEGFKGQARVILPGMTSCYECSMDMLSKQTGFPLCTIANTPRLPEHCIEWASWLYETALARAKKFNIQGVTYSLTQGVVKNIIPAIASTNAIIAASCCNEALKLATTCAKNLDNYMMYTGSDSVYTYTFQHQKKDDCPVCGQSETKMEFSRTKTLEDFMDHLKEKPEIQLKKPSFAVSGKPLYMQAPKSLEEALRPNLEKKLEDLISSKDVITVTDTTLPFNEAALYDRQIRLWGLDAQNRMRNASVLIAGMRALSNEVCKNIVLAGIGSITVLDHNQVTEEDLGSQFFLRADDVGRNRAASAAERVRLLNPRVKVIVDEDDVASKPDSFFAQFDCVCLTGCAPSQMIRINNACRASGRTGFYAAGVHGYFGYIFCDLNKHDFREERTEPAVEKGKEPEKIVEQRAQTYDSLESTMSVTFGYPKARALNRKASPLLFAIQILWAFQQAHEGRLPQVDDLDDMATMCRLRDEKLLSAEVDGQFVGDDLLRTLVSTAAAEIAPVCAIVGGFLAQDILKTLSGKDAPLLNYFLYNGLQ
;
A
#
# COMPACT_ATOMS: atom_id res chain seq x y z
N MET A 1 -12.56 -27.95 -26.35
CA MET A 1 -12.71 -26.49 -26.13
C MET A 1 -13.73 -26.37 -25.02
N LEU A 2 -13.26 -26.14 -23.79
CA LEU A 2 -14.17 -25.73 -22.72
C LEU A 2 -14.76 -24.38 -23.15
N ASP A 3 -16.04 -24.17 -22.84
CA ASP A 3 -16.76 -22.93 -23.16
C ASP A 3 -15.98 -21.74 -22.54
N ASP A 4 -15.54 -20.78 -23.36
CA ASP A 4 -14.69 -19.67 -22.90
C ASP A 4 -15.38 -18.90 -21.75
N ASN A 5 -16.71 -18.86 -21.75
CA ASN A 5 -17.54 -18.27 -20.69
C ASN A 5 -17.48 -19.06 -19.36
N ALA A 6 -17.45 -20.39 -19.39
CA ALA A 6 -17.39 -21.22 -18.18
C ALA A 6 -16.03 -21.07 -17.47
N THR A 7 -14.96 -20.96 -18.27
CA THR A 7 -13.59 -20.74 -17.78
C THR A 7 -13.43 -19.36 -17.15
N GLU A 8 -14.05 -18.33 -17.74
CA GLU A 8 -14.08 -16.97 -17.20
C GLU A 8 -14.80 -16.90 -15.85
N SER A 9 -15.98 -17.51 -15.73
CA SER A 9 -16.74 -17.55 -14.46
C SER A 9 -15.99 -18.27 -13.34
N GLN A 10 -15.28 -19.36 -13.65
CA GLN A 10 -14.45 -20.06 -12.67
C GLN A 10 -13.29 -19.21 -12.18
N ARG A 11 -12.68 -18.42 -13.08
CA ARG A 11 -11.58 -17.53 -12.72
C ARG A 11 -12.01 -16.41 -11.79
N TRP A 12 -13.20 -15.84 -11.98
CA TRP A 12 -13.71 -14.73 -11.18
C TRP A 12 -14.62 -15.15 -10.02
N VAL A 13 -14.64 -16.45 -9.67
CA VAL A 13 -15.59 -17.00 -8.68
C VAL A 13 -15.57 -16.25 -7.33
N GLY A 14 -14.39 -15.83 -6.85
CA GLY A 14 -14.29 -15.05 -5.61
C GLY A 14 -14.95 -13.67 -5.70
N LEU A 15 -14.81 -12.98 -6.84
CA LEU A 15 -15.45 -11.69 -7.10
C LEU A 15 -16.94 -11.87 -7.37
N TYR A 16 -17.34 -12.89 -8.13
CA TYR A 16 -18.75 -13.11 -8.46
C TYR A 16 -19.55 -13.60 -7.26
N ASN A 17 -18.96 -14.43 -6.39
CA ASN A 17 -19.57 -14.76 -5.09
C ASN A 17 -19.85 -13.51 -4.23
N LEU A 18 -19.07 -12.45 -4.41
CA LEU A 18 -19.33 -11.18 -3.75
C LEU A 18 -20.47 -10.39 -4.43
N LEU A 19 -20.46 -10.31 -5.76
CA LEU A 19 -21.36 -9.45 -6.54
C LEU A 19 -22.71 -10.08 -6.88
N ASP A 20 -22.84 -11.40 -6.81
CA ASP A 20 -24.06 -12.13 -7.17
C ASP A 20 -24.99 -12.33 -5.96
N ARG A 21 -24.66 -11.75 -4.79
CA ARG A 21 -25.33 -12.06 -3.52
C ARG A 21 -25.80 -10.84 -2.77
N ASP A 22 -27.08 -10.85 -2.37
CA ASP A 22 -27.75 -9.86 -1.50
C ASP A 22 -27.36 -10.02 -0.02
N SER A 23 -26.05 -10.01 0.24
CA SER A 23 -25.46 -10.21 1.58
C SER A 23 -24.57 -9.04 2.00
N LEU A 24 -24.67 -7.94 1.25
CA LEU A 24 -23.77 -6.81 1.34
C LEU A 24 -24.44 -5.63 2.05
N ILE A 25 -23.61 -4.82 2.71
CA ILE A 25 -24.08 -3.86 3.73
C ILE A 25 -24.63 -2.57 3.09
N HIS A 26 -24.39 -2.32 1.80
CA HIS A 26 -24.86 -1.10 1.15
C HIS A 26 -26.32 -1.23 0.73
N SER A 27 -27.17 -0.29 1.16
CA SER A 27 -28.61 -0.33 0.92
C SER A 27 -29.03 -0.18 -0.55
N GLU A 28 -28.14 0.33 -1.40
CA GLU A 28 -28.36 0.53 -2.83
C GLU A 28 -27.70 -0.54 -3.70
N PHE A 29 -27.13 -1.58 -3.09
CA PHE A 29 -26.54 -2.68 -3.83
C PHE A 29 -27.64 -3.66 -4.29
N GLU A 30 -27.65 -3.99 -5.58
CA GLU A 30 -28.48 -5.05 -6.15
C GLU A 30 -27.59 -6.03 -6.92
N PRO A 31 -27.69 -7.35 -6.69
CA PRO A 31 -26.87 -8.34 -7.39
C PRO A 31 -27.37 -8.53 -8.82
N VAL A 32 -26.85 -7.72 -9.75
CA VAL A 32 -27.22 -7.73 -11.17
C VAL A 32 -25.99 -7.89 -12.08
N ASP A 33 -26.20 -8.49 -13.25
CA ASP A 33 -25.10 -8.79 -14.19
C ASP A 33 -24.43 -7.52 -14.73
N GLU A 34 -25.17 -6.41 -14.82
CA GLU A 34 -24.72 -5.12 -15.30
C GLU A 34 -23.54 -4.56 -14.49
N ILE A 35 -23.44 -4.88 -13.19
CA ILE A 35 -22.30 -4.48 -12.35
C ILE A 35 -21.02 -5.15 -12.84
N LYS A 36 -21.10 -6.45 -13.17
CA LYS A 36 -19.96 -7.22 -13.70
C LYS A 36 -19.58 -6.71 -15.09
N ASP A 37 -20.54 -6.31 -15.91
CA ASP A 37 -20.29 -5.72 -17.22
C ASP A 37 -19.70 -4.31 -17.12
N PHE A 38 -20.12 -3.50 -16.15
CA PHE A 38 -19.53 -2.20 -15.87
C PHE A 38 -18.03 -2.32 -15.58
N LEU A 39 -17.60 -3.28 -14.73
CA LEU A 39 -16.18 -3.52 -14.46
C LEU A 39 -15.37 -3.83 -15.73
N LYS A 40 -15.98 -4.46 -16.74
CA LYS A 40 -15.32 -4.80 -18.01
C LYS A 40 -15.14 -3.60 -18.92
N VAL A 41 -16.02 -2.60 -18.86
CA VAL A 41 -16.03 -1.45 -19.78
C VAL A 41 -15.58 -0.14 -19.14
N ALA A 42 -15.59 -0.05 -17.81
CA ALA A 42 -15.19 1.14 -17.07
C ALA A 42 -13.70 1.44 -17.30
N LYS A 43 -13.43 2.63 -17.84
CA LYS A 43 -12.06 3.15 -18.02
C LYS A 43 -11.52 3.65 -16.68
N ILE A 44 -10.44 3.05 -16.21
CA ILE A 44 -9.80 3.42 -14.94
C ILE A 44 -8.44 4.04 -15.20
N LEU A 45 -8.19 5.26 -14.70
CA LEU A 45 -6.88 5.88 -14.82
C LEU A 45 -6.03 5.65 -13.57
N VAL A 46 -4.83 5.10 -13.74
CA VAL A 46 -3.80 5.00 -12.71
C VAL A 46 -2.69 6.02 -13.00
N ILE A 47 -2.40 6.87 -12.03
CA ILE A 47 -1.35 7.89 -12.13
C ILE A 47 -0.16 7.49 -11.25
N GLY A 48 0.97 7.21 -11.91
CA GLY A 48 2.18 6.67 -11.31
C GLY A 48 2.23 5.15 -11.43
N ALA A 49 3.38 4.64 -11.88
CA ALA A 49 3.75 3.22 -11.98
C ALA A 49 4.91 2.87 -11.02
N GLY A 50 5.15 3.72 -10.01
CA GLY A 50 6.05 3.47 -8.88
C GLY A 50 5.52 2.38 -7.94
N GLY A 51 6.15 2.19 -6.77
CA GLY A 51 5.83 1.08 -5.84
C GLY A 51 4.34 0.89 -5.60
N LEU A 52 3.62 1.98 -5.29
CA LEU A 52 2.18 2.01 -5.12
C LEU A 52 1.43 1.72 -6.43
N GLY A 53 1.83 2.35 -7.54
CA GLY A 53 1.25 2.13 -8.87
C GLY A 53 1.34 0.69 -9.37
N CYS A 54 2.46 0.01 -9.15
CA CYS A 54 2.62 -1.42 -9.47
C CYS A 54 1.58 -2.29 -8.74
N GLU A 55 1.34 -2.01 -7.46
CA GLU A 55 0.34 -2.71 -6.66
C GLU A 55 -1.08 -2.35 -7.09
N ILE A 56 -1.36 -1.08 -7.39
CA ILE A 56 -2.67 -0.62 -7.89
C ILE A 56 -3.03 -1.35 -9.20
N LEU A 57 -2.11 -1.37 -10.17
CA LEU A 57 -2.33 -2.06 -11.44
C LEU A 57 -2.62 -3.56 -11.25
N LYS A 58 -1.84 -4.22 -10.38
CA LYS A 58 -2.04 -5.64 -10.06
C LYS A 58 -3.40 -5.87 -9.40
N ASN A 59 -3.76 -5.06 -8.40
CA ASN A 59 -5.01 -5.20 -7.67
C ASN A 59 -6.23 -4.94 -8.56
N LEU A 60 -6.24 -3.85 -9.34
CA LEU A 60 -7.34 -3.55 -10.27
C LEU A 60 -7.53 -4.67 -11.30
N ALA A 61 -6.43 -5.11 -11.93
CA ALA A 61 -6.48 -6.18 -12.93
C ALA A 61 -6.98 -7.51 -12.35
N LEU A 62 -6.79 -7.77 -11.05
CA LEU A 62 -7.29 -8.95 -10.33
C LEU A 62 -8.62 -8.69 -9.58
N SER A 63 -9.28 -7.55 -9.85
CA SER A 63 -10.59 -7.18 -9.29
C SER A 63 -11.66 -7.01 -10.37
N GLY A 64 -11.44 -7.56 -11.57
CA GLY A 64 -12.39 -7.55 -12.67
C GLY A 64 -12.31 -6.35 -13.62
N PHE A 65 -11.55 -5.30 -13.28
CA PHE A 65 -11.35 -4.15 -14.16
C PHE A 65 -10.53 -4.52 -15.40
N ARG A 66 -11.04 -4.19 -16.60
CA ARG A 66 -10.37 -4.55 -17.87
C ARG A 66 -9.75 -3.40 -18.62
N ASP A 67 -10.35 -2.22 -18.62
CA ASP A 67 -9.81 -1.07 -19.34
C ASP A 67 -9.09 -0.12 -18.39
N ILE A 68 -7.77 -0.27 -18.29
CA ILE A 68 -6.94 0.46 -17.34
C ILE A 68 -5.94 1.32 -18.12
N HIS A 69 -5.82 2.59 -17.80
CA HIS A 69 -4.79 3.47 -18.36
C HIS A 69 -3.75 3.75 -17.29
N VAL A 70 -2.47 3.84 -17.67
CA VAL A 70 -1.40 4.21 -16.74
C VAL A 70 -0.54 5.35 -17.27
N ILE A 71 -0.41 6.42 -16.49
CA ILE A 71 0.53 7.53 -16.77
C ILE A 71 1.73 7.42 -15.83
N ASP A 72 2.93 7.44 -16.38
CA ASP A 72 4.17 7.61 -15.61
C ASP A 72 5.26 8.21 -16.52
N MET A 73 5.98 9.23 -16.04
CA MET A 73 7.03 9.92 -16.81
C MET A 73 8.43 9.36 -16.57
N ASP A 74 8.60 8.45 -15.61
CA ASP A 74 9.90 7.95 -15.19
C ASP A 74 10.36 6.75 -16.01
N THR A 75 11.67 6.52 -15.94
CA THR A 75 12.31 5.27 -16.36
C THR A 75 12.65 4.41 -15.15
N ILE A 76 12.84 3.12 -15.39
CA ILE A 76 13.12 2.13 -14.34
C ILE A 76 14.58 2.27 -13.87
N ASP A 77 14.78 2.40 -12.56
CA ASP A 77 16.09 2.41 -11.91
C ASP A 77 16.32 1.12 -11.10
N VAL A 78 17.57 0.72 -10.89
CA VAL A 78 17.93 -0.49 -10.11
C VAL A 78 17.33 -0.44 -8.70
N SER A 79 17.30 0.73 -8.06
CA SER A 79 16.72 0.95 -6.73
C SER A 79 15.21 0.71 -6.65
N ASN A 80 14.53 0.55 -7.79
CA ASN A 80 13.10 0.30 -7.86
C ASN A 80 12.76 -1.18 -7.63
N LEU A 81 13.67 -2.08 -8.00
CA LEU A 81 13.42 -3.52 -8.10
C LEU A 81 13.12 -4.21 -6.75
N ASN A 82 13.44 -3.55 -5.63
CA ASN A 82 13.16 -4.06 -4.28
C ASN A 82 11.70 -3.85 -3.82
N ARG A 83 10.85 -3.20 -4.62
CA ARG A 83 9.43 -2.96 -4.31
C ARG A 83 8.53 -2.85 -5.54
N GLN A 84 9.07 -2.50 -6.71
CA GLN A 84 8.32 -2.39 -7.96
C GLN A 84 8.41 -3.71 -8.73
N PHE A 85 7.63 -4.69 -8.27
CA PHE A 85 7.70 -6.09 -8.70
C PHE A 85 7.21 -6.35 -10.14
N LEU A 86 6.70 -5.35 -10.85
CA LEU A 86 6.40 -5.46 -12.29
C LEU A 86 7.66 -5.35 -13.15
N PHE A 87 8.76 -4.83 -12.60
CA PHE A 87 10.00 -4.61 -13.33
C PHE A 87 11.04 -5.69 -13.03
N ARG A 88 11.90 -5.97 -14.00
CA ARG A 88 13.05 -6.86 -13.85
C ARG A 88 14.34 -6.09 -14.12
N ARG A 89 15.47 -6.71 -13.78
CA ARG A 89 16.80 -6.13 -14.05
C ARG A 89 17.02 -5.83 -15.53
N ALA A 90 16.42 -6.62 -16.43
CA ALA A 90 16.47 -6.42 -17.87
C ALA A 90 15.64 -5.22 -18.36
N ASP A 91 14.85 -4.61 -17.49
CA ASP A 91 13.98 -3.46 -17.82
C ASP A 91 14.56 -2.13 -17.36
N VAL A 92 15.69 -2.14 -16.64
CA VAL A 92 16.37 -0.91 -16.19
C VAL A 92 16.65 0.00 -17.40
N GLY A 93 16.27 1.27 -17.27
CA GLY A 93 16.34 2.29 -18.32
C GLY A 93 15.09 2.37 -19.21
N LYS A 94 14.19 1.38 -19.21
CA LYS A 94 12.94 1.45 -19.98
C LYS A 94 11.89 2.33 -19.27
N PRO A 95 10.92 2.90 -20.01
CA PRO A 95 9.78 3.61 -19.42
C PRO A 95 8.96 2.73 -18.46
N LYS A 96 8.62 3.26 -17.28
CA LYS A 96 7.84 2.51 -16.28
C LYS A 96 6.43 2.19 -16.78
N ALA A 97 5.69 3.18 -17.29
CA ALA A 97 4.31 3.00 -17.77
C ALA A 97 4.20 1.87 -18.81
N VAL A 98 5.05 1.93 -19.85
CA VAL A 98 5.05 0.95 -20.94
C VAL A 98 5.40 -0.45 -20.43
N THR A 99 6.43 -0.55 -19.59
CA THR A 99 6.87 -1.86 -19.06
C THR A 99 5.83 -2.45 -18.10
N ALA A 100 5.20 -1.63 -17.26
CA ALA A 100 4.16 -2.06 -16.33
C ALA A 100 2.92 -2.57 -17.08
N ALA A 101 2.45 -1.82 -18.08
CA ALA A 101 1.33 -2.21 -18.93
C ALA A 101 1.61 -3.54 -19.66
N ALA A 102 2.78 -3.66 -20.30
CA ALA A 102 3.17 -4.88 -21.01
C ALA A 102 3.22 -6.10 -20.06
N PHE A 103 3.67 -5.91 -18.82
CA PHE A 103 3.69 -6.98 -17.82
C PHE A 103 2.27 -7.43 -17.47
N ILE A 104 1.36 -6.50 -17.16
CA ILE A 104 -0.01 -6.82 -16.74
C ILE A 104 -0.80 -7.46 -17.89
N ASN A 105 -0.75 -6.89 -19.10
CA ASN A 105 -1.45 -7.42 -20.28
C ASN A 105 -1.02 -8.85 -20.61
N LYS A 106 0.26 -9.18 -20.37
CA LYS A 106 0.76 -10.54 -20.50
C LYS A 106 0.32 -11.45 -19.35
N ARG A 107 0.18 -10.92 -18.14
CA ARG A 107 -0.14 -11.72 -16.94
C ARG A 107 -1.63 -12.05 -16.85
N VAL A 108 -2.49 -11.05 -17.02
CA VAL A 108 -3.89 -11.11 -16.68
C VAL A 108 -4.68 -11.11 -17.99
N GLN A 109 -5.04 -12.31 -18.47
CA GLN A 109 -5.83 -12.43 -19.71
C GLN A 109 -7.16 -11.70 -19.56
N GLY A 110 -7.59 -11.02 -20.63
CA GLY A 110 -8.82 -10.22 -20.66
C GLY A 110 -8.66 -8.78 -20.17
N VAL A 111 -7.52 -8.40 -19.60
CA VAL A 111 -7.23 -7.01 -19.19
C VAL A 111 -6.40 -6.30 -20.25
N ASN A 112 -6.76 -5.05 -20.54
CA ASN A 112 -6.05 -4.13 -21.40
C ASN A 112 -5.57 -2.91 -20.59
N VAL A 113 -4.27 -2.86 -20.34
CA VAL A 113 -3.58 -1.71 -19.78
C VAL A 113 -2.95 -0.88 -20.90
N THR A 114 -3.42 0.36 -21.06
CA THR A 114 -2.91 1.33 -22.04
C THR A 114 -1.87 2.25 -21.39
N PRO A 115 -0.58 2.21 -21.81
CA PRO A 115 0.46 3.04 -21.21
C PRO A 115 0.56 4.43 -21.83
N HIS A 116 0.85 5.43 -21.00
CA HIS A 116 1.14 6.80 -21.37
C HIS A 116 2.48 7.21 -20.73
N TYR A 117 3.55 7.21 -21.54
CA TYR A 117 4.86 7.68 -21.09
C TYR A 117 4.96 9.19 -21.23
N CYS A 118 4.33 9.91 -20.29
CA CYS A 118 4.28 11.37 -20.28
C CYS A 118 4.05 11.87 -18.86
N LYS A 119 4.10 13.19 -18.70
CA LYS A 119 3.64 13.84 -17.47
C LYS A 119 2.12 13.92 -17.49
N ILE A 120 1.50 14.03 -16.32
CA ILE A 120 0.05 14.25 -16.22
C ILE A 120 -0.37 15.58 -16.87
N GLN A 121 0.51 16.59 -16.81
CA GLN A 121 0.27 17.91 -17.40
C GLN A 121 0.27 17.90 -18.93
N ASP A 122 0.72 16.81 -19.57
CA ASP A 122 0.76 16.70 -21.04
C ASP A 122 -0.59 16.23 -21.61
N LYS A 123 -1.57 15.89 -20.75
CA LYS A 123 -2.93 15.48 -21.11
C LYS A 123 -3.92 16.62 -20.84
N ASP A 124 -4.92 16.73 -21.70
CA ASP A 124 -6.00 17.71 -21.61
C ASP A 124 -7.20 17.17 -20.82
N GLU A 125 -8.17 18.05 -20.55
CA GLU A 125 -9.41 17.71 -19.83
C GLU A 125 -10.23 16.65 -20.58
N ASP A 126 -10.24 16.71 -21.92
CA ASP A 126 -10.91 15.71 -22.76
C ASP A 126 -10.39 14.29 -22.45
N PHE A 127 -9.07 14.12 -22.35
CA PHE A 127 -8.49 12.85 -21.91
C PHE A 127 -9.00 12.41 -20.52
N TYR A 128 -8.98 13.31 -19.53
CA TYR A 128 -9.41 12.96 -18.16
C TYR A 128 -10.91 12.68 -18.06
N SER A 129 -11.72 13.25 -18.95
CA SER A 129 -13.19 13.10 -18.97
C SER A 129 -13.64 11.68 -19.34
N GLU A 130 -12.78 10.91 -20.04
CA GLU A 130 -13.08 9.55 -20.47
C GLU A 130 -13.15 8.53 -19.33
N PHE A 131 -12.58 8.84 -18.17
CA PHE A 131 -12.41 7.87 -17.09
C PHE A 131 -13.62 7.85 -16.16
N ALA A 132 -13.96 6.66 -15.67
CA ALA A 132 -14.96 6.47 -14.62
C ALA A 132 -14.39 6.84 -13.25
N LEU A 133 -13.10 6.57 -13.01
CA LEU A 133 -12.40 6.97 -11.78
C LEU A 133 -10.88 7.10 -12.00
N VAL A 134 -10.24 7.88 -11.13
CA VAL A 134 -8.79 8.13 -11.15
C VAL A 134 -8.16 7.67 -9.83
N ILE A 135 -7.07 6.91 -9.91
CA ILE A 135 -6.29 6.46 -8.73
C ILE A 135 -4.85 6.96 -8.82
N CYS A 136 -4.40 7.66 -7.78
CA CYS A 136 -3.08 8.25 -7.69
C CYS A 136 -2.15 7.43 -6.78
N GLY A 137 -1.00 7.04 -7.34
CA GLY A 137 0.15 6.48 -6.64
C GLY A 137 1.39 7.37 -6.74
N LEU A 138 1.17 8.69 -6.67
CA LEU A 138 2.17 9.73 -6.90
C LEU A 138 3.19 9.84 -5.75
N ASP A 139 4.33 10.48 -6.00
CA ASP A 139 5.37 10.71 -4.99
C ASP A 139 5.65 12.19 -4.72
N SER A 140 4.98 13.10 -5.45
CA SER A 140 5.06 14.55 -5.28
C SER A 140 3.72 15.15 -4.84
N ILE A 141 3.80 16.23 -4.07
CA ILE A 141 2.62 16.99 -3.63
C ILE A 141 2.07 17.78 -4.82
N GLU A 142 2.96 18.32 -5.65
CA GLU A 142 2.65 19.16 -6.81
C GLU A 142 1.80 18.41 -7.83
N ALA A 143 2.17 17.15 -8.13
CA ALA A 143 1.39 16.33 -9.05
C ALA A 143 -0.01 16.01 -8.49
N ARG A 144 -0.11 15.75 -7.19
CA ARG A 144 -1.41 15.49 -6.51
C ARG A 144 -2.31 16.71 -6.52
N ARG A 145 -1.75 17.89 -6.24
CA ARG A 145 -2.47 19.16 -6.31
C ARG A 145 -2.97 19.45 -7.72
N TRP A 146 -2.11 19.23 -8.73
CA TRP A 146 -2.46 19.46 -10.12
C TRP A 146 -3.66 18.60 -10.54
N ILE A 147 -3.59 17.28 -10.35
CA ILE A 147 -4.71 16.39 -10.74
C ILE A 147 -5.97 16.68 -9.92
N ASN A 148 -5.84 17.00 -8.63
CA ASN A 148 -6.98 17.38 -7.80
C ASN A 148 -7.68 18.62 -8.36
N ALA A 149 -6.92 19.66 -8.72
CA ALA A 149 -7.47 20.88 -9.32
C ALA A 149 -8.11 20.61 -10.69
N THR A 150 -7.48 19.79 -11.53
CA THR A 150 -8.04 19.40 -12.85
C THR A 150 -9.40 18.73 -12.70
N LEU A 151 -9.53 17.70 -11.85
CA LEU A 151 -10.79 16.97 -11.69
C LEU A 151 -11.89 17.81 -11.05
N ILE A 152 -11.53 18.78 -10.19
CA ILE A 152 -12.51 19.74 -9.64
C ILE A 152 -12.93 20.76 -10.69
N GLY A 153 -11.99 21.24 -11.51
CA GLY A 153 -12.27 22.18 -12.59
C GLY A 153 -13.18 21.61 -13.68
N MET A 154 -13.16 20.30 -13.86
CA MET A 154 -14.03 19.58 -14.80
C MET A 154 -15.46 19.36 -14.28
N LEU A 155 -15.75 19.66 -13.00
CA LEU A 155 -17.06 19.41 -12.42
C LEU A 155 -18.11 20.36 -13.03
N ASP A 156 -19.11 19.77 -13.66
CA ASP A 156 -20.31 20.44 -14.15
C ASP A 156 -21.51 20.05 -13.26
N PRO A 157 -22.11 21.01 -12.51
CA PRO A 157 -23.29 20.75 -11.69
C PRO A 157 -24.51 20.21 -12.44
N ASP A 158 -24.58 20.45 -13.75
CA ASP A 158 -25.69 20.02 -14.61
C ASP A 158 -25.44 18.64 -15.25
N ASP A 159 -24.22 18.10 -15.16
CA ASP A 159 -23.82 16.79 -15.68
C ASP A 159 -23.21 15.92 -14.56
N PRO A 160 -23.97 14.96 -14.00
CA PRO A 160 -23.45 14.02 -12.99
C PRO A 160 -22.24 13.20 -13.45
N ASP A 161 -22.10 12.93 -14.76
CA ASP A 161 -21.00 12.13 -15.30
C ASP A 161 -19.68 12.91 -15.35
N SER A 162 -19.72 14.23 -15.17
CA SER A 162 -18.54 15.10 -15.05
C SER A 162 -17.76 14.83 -13.75
N LEU A 163 -18.42 14.29 -12.71
CA LEU A 163 -17.79 13.94 -11.45
C LEU A 163 -16.90 12.72 -11.64
N LYS A 164 -15.59 12.92 -11.52
CA LYS A 164 -14.59 11.83 -11.56
C LYS A 164 -14.04 11.56 -10.16
N PRO A 165 -14.44 10.46 -9.49
CA PRO A 165 -13.88 10.11 -8.19
C PRO A 165 -12.37 9.98 -8.25
N LEU A 166 -11.69 10.60 -7.28
CA LEU A 166 -10.25 10.55 -7.11
C LEU A 166 -9.89 9.75 -5.86
N ILE A 167 -9.12 8.70 -6.03
CA ILE A 167 -8.55 7.92 -4.91
C ILE A 167 -7.06 8.21 -4.85
N ASP A 168 -6.57 8.75 -3.73
CA ASP A 168 -5.15 9.08 -3.54
C ASP A 168 -4.51 8.18 -2.48
N GLY A 169 -3.36 7.59 -2.82
CA GLY A 169 -2.53 6.83 -1.91
C GLY A 169 -1.18 7.50 -1.69
N GLY A 170 -0.65 7.42 -0.47
CA GLY A 170 0.69 7.88 -0.12
C GLY A 170 1.38 6.96 0.89
N THR A 171 2.70 6.82 0.78
CA THR A 171 3.49 5.93 1.64
C THR A 171 4.82 6.56 2.03
N GLU A 172 5.23 6.37 3.28
CA GLU A 172 6.55 6.74 3.80
C GLU A 172 6.97 5.73 4.88
N GLY A 173 7.98 4.89 4.59
CA GLY A 173 8.43 3.86 5.53
C GLY A 173 7.29 2.92 5.96
N PHE A 174 6.99 2.87 7.26
CA PHE A 174 5.88 2.11 7.85
C PHE A 174 4.57 2.91 7.97
N LYS A 175 4.51 4.10 7.39
CA LYS A 175 3.32 4.96 7.43
C LYS A 175 2.74 5.09 6.04
N GLY A 176 1.44 5.28 5.97
CA GLY A 176 0.77 5.60 4.73
C GLY A 176 -0.64 6.11 4.94
N GLN A 177 -1.26 6.51 3.85
CA GLN A 177 -2.62 7.01 3.84
C GLN A 177 -3.32 6.64 2.54
N ALA A 178 -4.63 6.42 2.62
CA ALA A 178 -5.52 6.32 1.49
C ALA A 178 -6.65 7.34 1.66
N ARG A 179 -7.06 7.97 0.58
CA ARG A 179 -8.08 9.02 0.56
C ARG A 179 -9.07 8.78 -0.56
N VAL A 180 -10.34 9.05 -0.31
CA VAL A 180 -11.40 9.06 -1.32
C VAL A 180 -11.94 10.47 -1.44
N ILE A 181 -11.74 11.07 -2.61
CA ILE A 181 -12.14 12.44 -2.92
C ILE A 181 -13.24 12.36 -3.98
N LEU A 182 -14.42 12.86 -3.63
CA LEU A 182 -15.51 13.11 -4.56
C LEU A 182 -15.49 14.61 -4.83
N PRO A 183 -14.99 15.07 -6.00
CA PRO A 183 -14.88 16.48 -6.33
C PRO A 183 -16.16 17.25 -6.04
N GLY A 184 -16.04 18.40 -5.39
CA GLY A 184 -17.18 19.23 -4.98
C GLY A 184 -17.98 18.73 -3.78
N MET A 185 -17.93 17.45 -3.42
CA MET A 185 -18.72 16.85 -2.34
C MET A 185 -17.93 16.63 -1.05
N THR A 186 -16.78 15.95 -1.11
CA THR A 186 -15.93 15.67 0.06
C THR A 186 -14.75 16.65 0.14
N SER A 187 -13.93 16.54 1.19
CA SER A 187 -12.70 17.32 1.28
C SER A 187 -11.73 16.94 0.17
N CYS A 188 -11.33 17.91 -0.65
CA CYS A 188 -10.34 17.69 -1.68
C CYS A 188 -8.90 17.64 -1.13
N TYR A 189 -7.92 17.39 -2.00
CA TYR A 189 -6.52 17.32 -1.59
C TYR A 189 -6.07 18.61 -0.88
N GLU A 190 -6.39 19.79 -1.44
CA GLU A 190 -6.10 21.10 -0.84
C GLU A 190 -6.72 21.32 0.54
N CYS A 191 -7.87 20.72 0.84
CA CYS A 191 -8.49 20.85 2.17
C CYS A 191 -7.59 20.29 3.29
N SER A 192 -6.71 19.34 2.97
CA SER A 192 -5.90 18.58 3.93
C SER A 192 -4.40 18.94 3.93
N MET A 193 -4.01 20.02 3.25
CA MET A 193 -2.61 20.44 3.10
C MET A 193 -1.90 20.74 4.43
N ASP A 194 -2.65 21.15 5.45
CA ASP A 194 -2.20 21.41 6.81
C ASP A 194 -1.82 20.13 7.59
N MET A 195 -2.27 18.96 7.14
CA MET A 195 -1.90 17.67 7.72
C MET A 195 -0.56 17.12 7.20
N LEU A 196 0.02 17.74 6.15
CA LEU A 196 1.29 17.30 5.59
C LEU A 196 2.45 17.70 6.52
N SER A 197 3.43 16.82 6.65
CA SER A 197 4.64 17.10 7.43
C SER A 197 5.40 18.28 6.81
N LYS A 198 5.80 19.24 7.64
CA LYS A 198 6.62 20.37 7.19
C LYS A 198 7.96 19.84 6.71
N GLN A 199 8.28 20.02 5.42
CA GLN A 199 9.59 19.65 4.89
C GLN A 199 10.68 20.49 5.59
N THR A 200 11.67 19.82 6.18
CA THR A 200 12.83 20.47 6.77
C THR A 200 13.74 21.02 5.66
N GLY A 201 13.59 22.31 5.35
CA GLY A 201 14.48 23.01 4.44
C GLY A 201 15.79 23.36 5.14
N PHE A 202 16.92 22.84 4.66
CA PHE A 202 18.24 23.28 5.10
C PHE A 202 18.62 24.58 4.35
N PRO A 203 19.04 25.66 5.03
CA PRO A 203 19.48 26.89 4.39
C PRO A 203 20.65 26.64 3.42
N LEU A 204 20.49 27.12 2.18
CA LEU A 204 21.41 26.91 1.06
C LEU A 204 22.81 27.51 1.26
N CYS A 205 23.04 28.30 2.32
CA CYS A 205 24.37 28.82 2.67
C CYS A 205 25.37 27.73 3.12
N THR A 206 24.99 26.45 3.10
CA THR A 206 25.77 25.34 3.66
C THR A 206 26.32 24.35 2.63
N ILE A 207 25.81 24.28 1.39
CA ILE A 207 26.16 23.21 0.43
C ILE A 207 26.39 23.80 -0.96
N ALA A 208 27.62 23.72 -1.47
CA ALA A 208 28.08 24.43 -2.67
C ALA A 208 28.43 23.51 -3.87
N ASN A 209 28.10 24.07 -5.04
CA ASN A 209 28.59 23.89 -6.42
C ASN A 209 28.35 22.61 -7.23
N THR A 210 28.01 22.86 -8.50
CA THR A 210 27.29 22.05 -9.48
C THR A 210 28.20 21.23 -10.41
N PRO A 211 28.08 19.89 -10.44
CA PRO A 211 28.74 19.05 -11.45
C PRO A 211 28.04 19.11 -12.82
N ARG A 212 28.80 18.87 -13.92
CA ARG A 212 28.34 19.06 -15.33
C ARG A 212 28.44 17.81 -16.24
N LEU A 213 28.93 16.68 -15.73
CA LEU A 213 29.01 15.40 -16.46
C LEU A 213 28.62 14.25 -15.51
N PRO A 214 28.15 13.09 -16.00
CA PRO A 214 27.78 11.95 -15.14
C PRO A 214 28.88 11.49 -14.18
N GLU A 215 30.13 11.52 -14.62
CA GLU A 215 31.33 11.14 -13.85
C GLU A 215 31.60 12.12 -12.71
N HIS A 216 31.32 13.41 -12.93
CA HIS A 216 31.43 14.45 -11.91
C HIS A 216 30.42 14.26 -10.77
N CYS A 217 29.28 13.61 -11.01
CA CYS A 217 28.30 13.32 -9.96
C CYS A 217 28.76 12.19 -9.03
N ILE A 218 29.54 11.23 -9.54
CA ILE A 218 30.14 10.14 -8.78
C ILE A 218 31.25 10.70 -7.88
N GLU A 219 32.15 11.53 -8.44
CA GLU A 219 33.17 12.22 -7.66
C GLU A 219 32.55 13.21 -6.67
N TRP A 220 31.47 13.91 -7.03
CA TRP A 220 30.80 14.87 -6.14
C TRP A 220 30.15 14.19 -4.93
N ALA A 221 29.51 13.02 -5.09
CA ALA A 221 28.93 12.28 -3.96
C ALA A 221 30.01 11.73 -3.01
N SER A 222 31.13 11.23 -3.56
CA SER A 222 32.29 10.82 -2.77
C SER A 222 32.96 12.01 -2.07
N TRP A 223 33.13 13.13 -2.77
CA TRP A 223 33.65 14.38 -2.22
C TRP A 223 32.74 14.95 -1.12
N LEU A 224 31.41 14.91 -1.29
CA LEU A 224 30.44 15.32 -0.28
C LEU A 224 30.56 14.45 0.98
N TYR A 225 30.70 13.14 0.80
CA TYR A 225 30.90 12.23 1.92
C TYR A 225 32.23 12.52 2.65
N GLU A 226 33.34 12.65 1.93
CA GLU A 226 34.63 12.96 2.53
C GLU A 226 34.65 14.34 3.20
N THR A 227 34.03 15.35 2.58
CA THR A 227 33.91 16.71 3.12
C THR A 227 33.03 16.72 4.37
N ALA A 228 31.90 16.00 4.35
CA ALA A 228 31.05 15.83 5.53
C ALA A 228 31.77 15.09 6.66
N LEU A 229 32.54 14.04 6.33
CA LEU A 229 33.32 13.26 7.30
C LEU A 229 34.43 14.11 7.94
N ALA A 230 35.16 14.90 7.14
CA ALA A 230 36.19 15.81 7.62
C ALA A 230 35.63 16.91 8.52
N ARG A 231 34.48 17.49 8.13
CA ARG A 231 33.76 18.47 8.96
C ARG A 231 33.26 17.83 10.26
N ALA A 232 32.67 16.64 10.20
CA ALA A 232 32.19 15.93 11.37
C ALA A 232 33.32 15.63 12.36
N LYS A 233 34.49 15.17 11.89
CA LYS A 233 35.70 15.02 12.72
C LYS A 233 36.11 16.33 13.39
N LYS A 234 36.07 17.46 12.68
CA LYS A 234 36.42 18.78 13.24
C LYS A 234 35.52 19.20 14.40
N PHE A 235 34.24 18.83 14.36
CA PHE A 235 33.25 19.16 15.39
C PHE A 235 32.94 17.99 16.34
N ASN A 236 33.72 16.91 16.28
CA ASN A 236 33.54 15.70 17.09
C ASN A 236 32.14 15.05 16.94
N ILE A 237 31.54 15.17 15.76
CA ILE A 237 30.25 14.59 15.41
C ILE A 237 30.48 13.19 14.83
N GLN A 238 29.85 12.16 15.40
CA GLN A 238 29.91 10.77 14.90
C GLN A 238 28.71 10.45 13.98
N GLY A 239 28.80 9.36 13.21
CA GLY A 239 27.66 8.84 12.44
C GLY A 239 27.59 9.25 10.96
N VAL A 240 28.56 10.01 10.44
CA VAL A 240 28.62 10.31 9.00
C VAL A 240 29.03 9.07 8.21
N THR A 241 28.09 8.54 7.41
CA THR A 241 28.29 7.41 6.50
C THR A 241 27.98 7.83 5.07
N TYR A 242 28.52 7.13 4.08
CA TYR A 242 28.23 7.41 2.66
C TYR A 242 26.72 7.32 2.36
N SER A 243 26.03 6.34 2.98
CA SER A 243 24.57 6.23 2.91
C SER A 243 23.89 7.45 3.53
N LEU A 244 24.26 7.90 4.73
CA LEU A 244 23.68 9.10 5.33
C LEU A 244 23.85 10.33 4.43
N THR A 245 25.03 10.52 3.84
CA THR A 245 25.31 11.60 2.88
C THR A 245 24.40 11.54 1.65
N GLN A 246 24.25 10.38 1.01
CA GLN A 246 23.35 10.26 -0.15
C GLN A 246 21.89 10.51 0.21
N GLY A 247 21.47 10.16 1.43
CA GLY A 247 20.10 10.37 1.91
C GLY A 247 19.75 11.84 2.07
N VAL A 248 20.64 12.61 2.68
CA VAL A 248 20.50 14.06 2.85
C VAL A 248 20.50 14.76 1.49
N VAL A 249 21.34 14.33 0.54
CA VAL A 249 21.45 14.96 -0.78
C VAL A 249 20.24 14.68 -1.67
N LYS A 250 19.70 13.45 -1.64
CA LYS A 250 18.60 13.01 -2.52
C LYS A 250 17.22 13.11 -1.87
N ASN A 251 17.10 13.61 -0.64
CA ASN A 251 15.86 13.60 0.16
C ASN A 251 15.14 12.24 0.08
N ILE A 252 15.88 11.15 0.30
CA ILE A 252 15.38 9.80 0.06
C ILE A 252 14.33 9.43 1.12
N ILE A 253 13.06 9.33 0.69
CA ILE A 253 11.97 8.79 1.52
C ILE A 253 12.12 7.26 1.64
N PRO A 254 12.20 6.68 2.86
CA PRO A 254 12.20 5.23 3.05
C PRO A 254 10.95 4.59 2.42
N ALA A 255 11.11 3.42 1.80
CA ALA A 255 10.00 2.75 1.12
C ALA A 255 10.15 1.22 1.21
N ILE A 256 9.07 0.53 1.55
CA ILE A 256 8.99 -0.92 1.65
C ILE A 256 7.81 -1.46 0.86
N ALA A 257 7.91 -2.71 0.38
CA ALA A 257 6.85 -3.32 -0.43
C ALA A 257 5.55 -3.48 0.37
N SER A 258 5.62 -3.87 1.65
CA SER A 258 4.43 -4.15 2.47
C SER A 258 3.52 -2.94 2.64
N THR A 259 4.07 -1.76 2.96
CA THR A 259 3.30 -0.51 3.05
C THR A 259 2.68 -0.13 1.72
N ASN A 260 3.39 -0.32 0.59
CA ASN A 260 2.82 -0.09 -0.74
C ASN A 260 1.66 -1.05 -1.01
N ALA A 261 1.79 -2.33 -0.67
CA ALA A 261 0.73 -3.32 -0.82
C ALA A 261 -0.51 -2.96 -0.01
N ILE A 262 -0.35 -2.59 1.28
CA ILE A 262 -1.45 -2.19 2.16
C ILE A 262 -2.19 -0.98 1.59
N ILE A 263 -1.48 0.11 1.28
CA ILE A 263 -2.12 1.35 0.83
C ILE A 263 -2.74 1.21 -0.57
N ALA A 264 -2.03 0.59 -1.52
CA ALA A 264 -2.57 0.39 -2.87
C ALA A 264 -3.83 -0.48 -2.84
N ALA A 265 -3.84 -1.49 -1.97
CA ALA A 265 -4.98 -2.36 -1.80
C ALA A 265 -6.15 -1.64 -1.14
N SER A 266 -5.92 -0.80 -0.12
CA SER A 266 -6.96 0.08 0.41
C SER A 266 -7.55 0.97 -0.70
N CYS A 267 -6.72 1.58 -1.55
CA CYS A 267 -7.21 2.37 -2.69
C CYS A 267 -8.04 1.55 -3.68
N CYS A 268 -7.59 0.35 -4.05
CA CYS A 268 -8.31 -0.50 -5.00
C CYS A 268 -9.59 -1.10 -4.40
N ASN A 269 -9.63 -1.29 -3.09
CA ASN A 269 -10.82 -1.70 -2.38
C ASN A 269 -11.92 -0.64 -2.53
N GLU A 270 -11.56 0.63 -2.36
CA GLU A 270 -12.49 1.75 -2.57
C GLU A 270 -12.86 1.94 -4.03
N ALA A 271 -11.95 1.66 -4.97
CA ALA A 271 -12.29 1.65 -6.40
C ALA A 271 -13.35 0.59 -6.73
N LEU A 272 -13.20 -0.63 -6.18
CA LEU A 272 -14.19 -1.69 -6.36
C LEU A 272 -15.54 -1.28 -5.75
N LYS A 273 -15.56 -0.75 -4.52
CA LYS A 273 -16.79 -0.29 -3.86
C LYS A 273 -17.48 0.84 -4.61
N LEU A 274 -16.72 1.83 -5.10
CA LEU A 274 -17.27 2.93 -5.89
C LEU A 274 -17.85 2.45 -7.22
N ALA A 275 -17.21 1.47 -7.86
CA ALA A 275 -17.65 0.94 -9.14
C ALA A 275 -18.87 0.01 -9.05
N THR A 276 -19.07 -0.66 -7.91
CA THR A 276 -20.08 -1.74 -7.79
C THR A 276 -21.12 -1.51 -6.71
N THR A 277 -20.98 -0.45 -5.90
CA THR A 277 -21.79 -0.17 -4.71
C THR A 277 -21.87 -1.32 -3.69
N CYS A 278 -21.02 -2.35 -3.81
CA CYS A 278 -21.06 -3.57 -2.99
C CYS A 278 -20.78 -3.35 -1.50
N ALA A 279 -20.22 -2.21 -1.09
CA ALA A 279 -20.09 -1.84 0.30
C ALA A 279 -20.00 -0.33 0.43
N LYS A 280 -20.21 0.17 1.65
CA LYS A 280 -20.02 1.58 1.95
C LYS A 280 -18.55 1.98 1.72
N ASN A 281 -18.38 3.11 1.03
CA ASN A 281 -17.07 3.70 0.81
C ASN A 281 -16.46 4.20 2.12
N LEU A 282 -15.13 4.28 2.12
CA LEU A 282 -14.33 4.95 3.13
C LEU A 282 -14.87 6.37 3.36
N ASP A 283 -14.92 6.79 4.62
CA ASP A 283 -15.29 8.15 5.01
C ASP A 283 -14.13 9.12 4.74
N ASN A 284 -13.77 9.21 3.45
CA ASN A 284 -12.75 10.01 2.77
C ASN A 284 -11.28 9.94 3.23
N TYR A 285 -10.95 9.47 4.44
CA TYR A 285 -9.57 9.43 4.92
C TYR A 285 -9.24 8.19 5.77
N MET A 286 -8.18 7.48 5.41
CA MET A 286 -7.57 6.37 6.17
C MET A 286 -6.10 6.68 6.42
N MET A 287 -5.66 6.52 7.67
CA MET A 287 -4.26 6.54 8.07
C MET A 287 -3.79 5.13 8.45
N TYR A 288 -2.54 4.82 8.14
CA TYR A 288 -1.85 3.61 8.56
C TYR A 288 -0.52 3.95 9.24
N THR A 289 -0.25 3.32 10.38
CA THR A 289 1.10 3.24 10.97
C THR A 289 1.40 1.81 11.38
N GLY A 290 2.59 1.36 10.99
CA GLY A 290 3.10 0.03 11.28
C GLY A 290 4.32 0.02 12.19
N SER A 291 4.66 1.12 12.87
CA SER A 291 5.78 1.14 13.84
C SER A 291 5.38 0.48 15.15
N ASP A 292 4.21 0.81 15.69
CA ASP A 292 3.77 0.38 17.02
C ASP A 292 2.68 -0.68 16.86
N SER A 293 3.07 -1.89 16.44
CA SER A 293 2.17 -2.94 15.93
C SER A 293 1.47 -2.54 14.61
N VAL A 294 0.17 -2.82 14.44
CA VAL A 294 -0.66 -2.43 13.31
C VAL A 294 -1.76 -1.50 13.79
N TYR A 295 -1.75 -0.25 13.31
CA TYR A 295 -2.80 0.71 13.61
C TYR A 295 -3.31 1.38 12.34
N THR A 296 -4.63 1.34 12.19
CA THR A 296 -5.36 2.08 11.16
C THR A 296 -6.38 2.99 11.81
N TYR A 297 -6.52 4.20 11.29
CA TYR A 297 -7.54 5.15 11.75
C TYR A 297 -8.27 5.75 10.55
N THR A 298 -9.58 5.62 10.56
CA THR A 298 -10.48 6.16 9.54
C THR A 298 -11.31 7.27 10.16
N PHE A 299 -11.41 8.41 9.47
CA PHE A 299 -12.21 9.54 9.93
C PHE A 299 -12.63 10.41 8.76
N GLN A 300 -13.79 11.04 8.87
CA GLN A 300 -14.25 12.05 7.92
C GLN A 300 -13.41 13.32 8.03
N HIS A 301 -12.54 13.55 7.07
CA HIS A 301 -11.90 14.85 6.89
C HIS A 301 -12.92 15.86 6.36
N GLN A 302 -13.03 17.01 7.04
CA GLN A 302 -14.04 18.02 6.72
C GLN A 302 -13.64 18.84 5.48
N LYS A 303 -14.59 19.08 4.59
CA LYS A 303 -14.42 20.01 3.46
C LYS A 303 -14.33 21.43 4.02
N LYS A 304 -13.36 22.21 3.53
CA LYS A 304 -13.21 23.62 3.89
C LYS A 304 -14.06 24.49 2.97
N ASP A 305 -14.97 25.30 3.53
CA ASP A 305 -15.83 26.21 2.75
C ASP A 305 -15.02 27.33 2.05
N ASP A 306 -13.89 27.70 2.65
CA ASP A 306 -12.90 28.65 2.15
C ASP A 306 -11.76 27.98 1.35
N CYS A 307 -11.93 26.72 0.95
CA CYS A 307 -10.93 26.03 0.15
C CYS A 307 -10.71 26.75 -1.20
N PRO A 308 -9.46 27.08 -1.57
CA PRO A 308 -9.18 27.81 -2.82
C PRO A 308 -9.43 26.99 -4.10
N VAL A 309 -9.76 25.69 -3.97
CA VAL A 309 -10.01 24.80 -5.10
C VAL A 309 -11.46 24.31 -5.13
N CYS A 310 -11.99 23.77 -4.03
CA CYS A 310 -13.35 23.21 -4.00
C CYS A 310 -14.39 24.05 -3.22
N GLY A 311 -13.99 25.21 -2.69
CA GLY A 311 -14.88 26.14 -1.98
C GLY A 311 -15.66 27.03 -2.94
N GLN A 312 -16.85 27.48 -2.54
CA GLN A 312 -17.69 28.41 -3.32
C GLN A 312 -17.33 29.89 -3.09
N SER A 313 -16.35 30.16 -2.23
CA SER A 313 -15.96 31.52 -1.89
C SER A 313 -14.88 32.03 -2.86
N GLU A 314 -15.24 33.05 -3.63
CA GLU A 314 -14.26 33.85 -4.38
C GLU A 314 -13.28 34.48 -3.39
N THR A 315 -12.07 33.94 -3.30
CA THR A 315 -11.00 34.63 -2.59
C THR A 315 -10.44 35.73 -3.50
N LYS A 316 -10.93 36.95 -3.32
CA LYS A 316 -10.41 38.12 -4.04
C LYS A 316 -9.03 38.46 -3.51
N MET A 317 -8.02 38.30 -4.36
CA MET A 317 -6.66 38.72 -4.07
C MET A 317 -6.37 40.03 -4.81
N GLU A 318 -6.19 41.11 -4.07
CA GLU A 318 -5.74 42.38 -4.61
C GLU A 318 -4.22 42.44 -4.57
N PHE A 319 -3.58 42.43 -5.73
CA PHE A 319 -2.15 42.74 -5.86
C PHE A 319 -1.99 44.05 -6.61
N SER A 320 -1.26 44.99 -6.01
CA SER A 320 -1.08 46.32 -6.60
C SER A 320 -0.24 46.24 -7.88
N ARG A 321 -0.79 46.71 -9.01
CA ARG A 321 -0.11 46.70 -10.32
C ARG A 321 1.14 47.60 -10.38
N THR A 322 1.31 48.47 -9.37
CA THR A 322 2.46 49.36 -9.21
C THR A 322 3.67 48.70 -8.55
N LYS A 323 3.52 47.47 -8.03
CA LYS A 323 4.59 46.68 -7.43
C LYS A 323 5.41 45.93 -8.48
N THR A 324 6.65 45.59 -8.14
CA THR A 324 7.59 44.97 -9.08
C THR A 324 7.33 43.48 -9.28
N LEU A 325 7.91 42.88 -10.33
CA LEU A 325 7.91 41.43 -10.50
C LEU A 325 8.63 40.72 -9.35
N GLU A 326 9.61 41.38 -8.71
CA GLU A 326 10.26 40.91 -7.48
C GLU A 326 9.31 40.91 -6.28
N ASP A 327 8.55 42.00 -6.06
CA ASP A 327 7.54 42.06 -5.00
C ASP A 327 6.46 40.98 -5.17
N PHE A 328 6.10 40.69 -6.42
CA PHE A 328 5.15 39.62 -6.76
C PHE A 328 5.73 38.25 -6.47
N MET A 329 7.00 38.04 -6.84
CA MET A 329 7.74 36.81 -6.54
C MET A 329 7.85 36.57 -5.03
N ASP A 330 8.14 37.61 -4.24
CA ASP A 330 8.30 37.48 -2.80
C ASP A 330 6.95 37.32 -2.09
N HIS A 331 5.91 38.00 -2.55
CA HIS A 331 4.54 37.77 -2.07
C HIS A 331 4.08 36.31 -2.27
N LEU A 332 4.48 35.67 -3.38
CA LEU A 332 4.21 34.25 -3.62
C LEU A 332 5.05 33.30 -2.75
N LYS A 333 6.27 33.71 -2.36
CA LYS A 333 7.14 32.94 -1.45
C LYS A 333 6.68 33.00 0.02
N GLU A 334 6.07 34.11 0.44
CA GLU A 334 5.67 34.34 1.83
C GLU A 334 4.33 33.68 2.21
N LYS A 335 3.52 33.27 1.21
CA LYS A 335 2.24 32.61 1.46
C LYS A 335 2.42 31.14 1.88
N PRO A 336 1.94 30.75 3.09
CA PRO A 336 2.03 29.37 3.58
C PRO A 336 1.39 28.34 2.63
N GLU A 337 0.37 28.75 1.87
CA GLU A 337 -0.35 27.92 0.89
C GLU A 337 0.33 27.75 -0.48
N ILE A 338 1.35 28.54 -0.85
CA ILE A 338 1.92 28.57 -2.22
C ILE A 338 3.35 28.01 -2.32
N GLN A 339 4.17 28.06 -1.27
CA GLN A 339 5.46 27.31 -1.12
C GLN A 339 6.42 27.26 -2.34
N LEU A 340 6.53 28.35 -3.12
CA LEU A 340 7.47 28.42 -4.25
C LEU A 340 8.90 28.72 -3.75
N LYS A 341 9.90 27.94 -4.18
CA LYS A 341 11.31 28.14 -3.77
C LYS A 341 12.11 28.98 -4.77
N LYS A 342 12.08 28.64 -6.07
CA LYS A 342 12.74 29.41 -7.14
C LYS A 342 11.85 29.53 -8.37
N PRO A 343 10.77 30.32 -8.30
CA PRO A 343 9.83 30.44 -9.41
C PRO A 343 10.48 31.12 -10.62
N SER A 344 10.26 30.53 -11.79
CA SER A 344 10.41 31.20 -13.09
C SER A 344 9.03 31.64 -13.58
N PHE A 345 8.90 32.82 -14.18
CA PHE A 345 7.64 33.41 -14.64
C PHE A 345 7.62 33.52 -16.16
N ALA A 346 6.53 33.10 -16.80
CA ALA A 346 6.29 33.29 -18.23
C ALA A 346 4.84 33.74 -18.50
N VAL A 347 4.63 34.53 -19.55
CA VAL A 347 3.32 34.98 -20.01
C VAL A 347 3.17 34.69 -21.49
N SER A 348 2.11 33.96 -21.86
CA SER A 348 1.84 33.57 -23.26
C SER A 348 3.06 32.98 -23.98
N GLY A 349 3.83 32.13 -23.29
CA GLY A 349 5.04 31.50 -23.83
C GLY A 349 6.29 32.40 -23.87
N LYS A 350 6.21 33.67 -23.46
CA LYS A 350 7.37 34.57 -23.33
C LYS A 350 7.87 34.59 -21.87
N PRO A 351 9.16 34.33 -21.62
CA PRO A 351 9.69 34.34 -20.27
C PRO A 351 9.78 35.77 -19.72
N LEU A 352 9.12 36.04 -18.60
CA LEU A 352 9.26 37.28 -17.84
C LEU A 352 10.53 37.24 -16.99
N TYR A 353 10.80 36.10 -16.37
CA TYR A 353 12.00 35.84 -15.58
C TYR A 353 12.23 34.33 -15.50
N MET A 354 13.46 33.87 -15.76
CA MET A 354 13.78 32.44 -15.76
C MET A 354 15.04 32.19 -14.93
N GLN A 355 15.01 31.15 -14.10
CA GLN A 355 16.15 30.77 -13.24
C GLN A 355 17.26 30.04 -14.00
N ALA A 356 16.94 29.45 -15.15
CA ALA A 356 17.86 28.75 -16.03
C ALA A 356 17.37 28.81 -17.49
N PRO A 357 18.27 28.75 -18.48
CA PRO A 357 19.74 28.78 -18.37
C PRO A 357 20.28 30.18 -17.99
N LYS A 358 21.52 30.25 -17.49
CA LYS A 358 22.13 31.48 -16.93
C LYS A 358 22.15 32.66 -17.92
N SER A 359 22.29 32.39 -19.21
CA SER A 359 22.21 33.41 -20.27
C SER A 359 20.84 34.07 -20.36
N LEU A 360 19.76 33.31 -20.10
CA LEU A 360 18.39 33.83 -20.08
C LEU A 360 18.10 34.54 -18.76
N GLU A 361 18.62 34.01 -17.64
CA GLU A 361 18.51 34.64 -16.33
C GLU A 361 19.20 36.00 -16.31
N GLU A 362 20.44 36.10 -16.80
CA GLU A 362 21.18 37.36 -16.90
C GLU A 362 20.47 38.37 -17.83
N ALA A 363 19.83 37.88 -18.90
CA ALA A 363 19.08 38.73 -19.84
C ALA A 363 17.72 39.22 -19.28
N LEU A 364 17.07 38.43 -18.42
CA LEU A 364 15.71 38.69 -17.91
C LEU A 364 15.70 39.22 -16.47
N ARG A 365 16.82 39.15 -15.74
CA ARG A 365 16.98 39.71 -14.39
C ARG A 365 16.54 41.17 -14.28
N PRO A 366 16.79 42.06 -15.26
CA PRO A 366 16.29 43.44 -15.18
C PRO A 366 14.76 43.55 -15.13
N ASN A 367 14.01 42.51 -15.50
CA ASN A 367 12.55 42.52 -15.40
C ASN A 367 12.05 42.37 -13.95
N LEU A 368 12.89 41.91 -13.02
CA LEU A 368 12.54 41.82 -11.60
C LEU A 368 12.23 43.19 -10.99
N GLU A 369 12.94 44.23 -11.44
CA GLU A 369 12.79 45.61 -10.96
C GLU A 369 11.66 46.38 -11.67
N LYS A 370 11.09 45.83 -12.75
CA LYS A 370 9.99 46.46 -13.49
C LYS A 370 8.66 46.21 -12.82
N LYS A 371 7.74 47.17 -12.94
CA LYS A 371 6.39 47.03 -12.41
C LYS A 371 5.60 46.01 -13.22
N LEU A 372 4.68 45.32 -12.56
CA LEU A 372 3.79 44.37 -13.25
C LEU A 372 2.98 45.05 -14.36
N GLU A 373 2.54 46.30 -14.19
CA GLU A 373 1.83 47.04 -15.25
C GLU A 373 2.64 47.22 -16.54
N ASP A 374 3.96 47.22 -16.45
CA ASP A 374 4.88 47.35 -17.59
C ASP A 374 5.18 45.99 -18.27
N LEU A 375 4.82 44.89 -17.61
CA LEU A 375 5.16 43.52 -18.00
C LEU A 375 3.96 42.67 -18.42
N ILE A 376 2.77 42.95 -17.88
CA ILE A 376 1.56 42.14 -18.05
C ILE A 376 0.29 42.98 -18.25
N SER A 377 -0.60 42.51 -19.12
CA SER A 377 -1.94 43.04 -19.33
C SER A 377 -2.94 42.44 -18.32
N SER A 378 -4.08 43.09 -18.09
CA SER A 378 -5.10 42.61 -17.13
C SER A 378 -5.79 41.29 -17.52
N LYS A 379 -5.44 40.71 -18.67
CA LYS A 379 -5.97 39.43 -19.17
C LYS A 379 -4.88 38.36 -19.39
N ASP A 380 -3.66 38.61 -18.94
CA ASP A 380 -2.53 37.71 -19.16
C ASP A 380 -2.47 36.60 -18.10
N VAL A 381 -2.21 35.37 -18.53
CA VAL A 381 -2.02 34.19 -17.66
C VAL A 381 -0.52 33.96 -17.42
N ILE A 382 -0.11 33.87 -16.15
CA ILE A 382 1.29 33.69 -15.75
C ILE A 382 1.56 32.21 -15.42
N THR A 383 2.56 31.61 -16.06
CA THR A 383 3.03 30.24 -15.85
C THR A 383 4.27 30.20 -14.95
N VAL A 384 4.34 29.27 -13.98
CA VAL A 384 5.43 29.14 -12.99
C VAL A 384 6.06 27.72 -12.97
N THR A 385 7.41 27.59 -12.92
CA THR A 385 8.14 26.29 -12.97
C THR A 385 9.39 26.19 -12.05
N ASP A 386 9.79 24.95 -11.63
CA ASP A 386 10.97 24.60 -10.76
C ASP A 386 11.56 23.19 -11.12
N THR A 387 12.82 22.87 -10.78
CA THR A 387 13.57 21.67 -11.25
C THR A 387 14.59 21.12 -10.23
N THR A 388 14.57 19.83 -9.83
CA THR A 388 15.78 19.02 -9.45
C THR A 388 15.51 17.53 -9.14
N LEU A 389 16.33 16.59 -9.67
CA LEU A 389 16.82 15.31 -9.08
C LEU A 389 17.75 14.52 -10.06
N PRO A 390 18.80 13.79 -9.59
CA PRO A 390 19.09 12.43 -10.11
C PRO A 390 19.78 11.38 -9.15
N PHE A 391 19.93 10.13 -9.65
CA PHE A 391 20.22 8.83 -9.00
C PHE A 391 21.70 8.31 -9.06
N ASN A 392 22.01 7.22 -8.30
CA ASN A 392 23.21 6.35 -8.39
C ASN A 392 23.03 5.04 -7.56
N GLU A 393 23.87 4.02 -7.81
CA GLU A 393 23.56 2.58 -7.97
C GLU A 393 23.95 1.63 -6.80
N ALA A 394 24.34 2.13 -5.62
CA ALA A 394 24.45 1.32 -4.39
C ALA A 394 23.06 1.00 -3.74
N ALA A 395 22.00 1.22 -4.50
CA ALA A 395 20.71 1.69 -4.01
C ALA A 395 19.62 0.62 -3.82
N LEU A 396 19.90 -0.65 -4.14
CA LEU A 396 18.86 -1.68 -4.20
C LEU A 396 18.15 -1.92 -2.84
N TYR A 397 18.86 -1.79 -1.72
CA TYR A 397 18.28 -1.90 -0.36
C TYR A 397 18.52 -0.66 0.51
N ASP A 398 19.11 0.41 -0.03
CA ASP A 398 19.47 1.60 0.76
C ASP A 398 18.24 2.19 1.49
N ARG A 399 17.07 2.22 0.82
CA ARG A 399 15.81 2.67 1.43
C ARG A 399 15.31 1.77 2.56
N GLN A 400 15.55 0.46 2.49
CA GLN A 400 15.11 -0.51 3.50
C GLN A 400 16.08 -0.55 4.69
N ILE A 401 17.39 -0.51 4.43
CA ILE A 401 18.43 -0.50 5.48
C ILE A 401 18.28 0.74 6.38
N ARG A 402 17.85 1.88 5.86
CA ARG A 402 17.55 3.07 6.67
C ARG A 402 16.40 2.88 7.66
N LEU A 403 15.46 1.99 7.33
CA LEU A 403 14.30 1.72 8.16
C LEU A 403 14.66 0.75 9.30
N TRP A 404 15.27 -0.38 8.95
CA TRP A 404 15.54 -1.48 9.89
C TRP A 404 16.92 -1.41 10.54
N GLY A 405 17.91 -0.80 9.88
CA GLY A 405 19.32 -0.88 10.24
C GLY A 405 20.03 -2.08 9.59
N LEU A 406 21.36 -1.99 9.50
CA LEU A 406 22.18 -3.01 8.82
C LEU A 406 22.15 -4.37 9.54
N ASP A 407 22.17 -4.37 10.87
CA ASP A 407 22.13 -5.61 11.67
C ASP A 407 20.81 -6.36 11.51
N ALA A 408 19.69 -5.63 11.48
CA ALA A 408 18.37 -6.18 11.21
C ALA A 408 18.29 -6.79 9.80
N GLN A 409 18.82 -6.08 8.80
CA GLN A 409 18.90 -6.61 7.42
C GLN A 409 19.75 -7.89 7.33
N ASN A 410 20.85 -7.98 8.10
CA ASN A 410 21.68 -9.17 8.15
C ASN A 410 20.97 -10.35 8.83
N ARG A 411 20.20 -10.11 9.91
CA ARG A 411 19.36 -11.15 10.53
C ARG A 411 18.33 -11.70 9.54
N MET A 412 17.59 -10.81 8.86
CA MET A 412 16.62 -11.22 7.84
C MET A 412 17.28 -12.02 6.70
N ARG A 413 18.48 -11.61 6.24
CA ARG A 413 19.23 -12.33 5.19
C ARG A 413 19.67 -13.74 5.60
N ASN A 414 19.77 -14.03 6.89
CA ASN A 414 20.13 -15.35 7.39
C ASN A 414 18.91 -16.18 7.81
N ALA A 415 17.70 -15.58 7.78
CA ALA A 415 16.48 -16.24 8.20
C ALA A 415 15.93 -17.23 7.17
N SER A 416 15.22 -18.23 7.69
CA SER A 416 14.52 -19.28 6.96
C SER A 416 13.03 -19.26 7.30
N VAL A 417 12.18 -19.16 6.28
CA VAL A 417 10.72 -19.07 6.44
C VAL A 417 10.04 -20.21 5.66
N LEU A 418 9.08 -20.88 6.30
CA LEU A 418 8.15 -21.80 5.63
C LEU A 418 6.82 -21.09 5.39
N ILE A 419 6.32 -21.17 4.15
CA ILE A 419 4.96 -20.80 3.78
C ILE A 419 4.25 -22.08 3.33
N ALA A 420 3.22 -22.51 4.06
CA ALA A 420 2.42 -23.68 3.70
C ALA A 420 0.99 -23.27 3.31
N GLY A 421 0.53 -23.80 2.18
CA GLY A 421 -0.68 -23.36 1.47
C GLY A 421 -0.36 -22.14 0.60
N MET A 422 -0.23 -22.33 -0.70
CA MET A 422 0.27 -21.32 -1.65
C MET A 422 -0.88 -20.61 -2.40
N ARG A 423 -1.88 -20.08 -1.66
CA ARG A 423 -3.04 -19.35 -2.20
C ARG A 423 -2.79 -17.84 -2.41
N ALA A 424 -3.82 -17.05 -2.70
CA ALA A 424 -3.69 -15.61 -2.97
C ALA A 424 -3.10 -14.82 -1.79
N LEU A 425 -3.55 -15.07 -0.55
CA LEU A 425 -2.96 -14.43 0.63
C LEU A 425 -1.46 -14.72 0.77
N SER A 426 -1.08 -16.00 0.69
CA SER A 426 0.33 -16.40 0.81
C SER A 426 1.22 -15.84 -0.31
N ASN A 427 0.64 -15.58 -1.50
CA ASN A 427 1.32 -14.93 -2.61
C ASN A 427 1.80 -13.54 -2.23
N GLU A 428 0.92 -12.76 -1.61
CA GLU A 428 1.20 -11.42 -1.11
C GLU A 428 2.26 -11.45 0.00
N VAL A 429 2.18 -12.43 0.90
CA VAL A 429 3.21 -12.62 1.93
C VAL A 429 4.58 -12.92 1.30
N CYS A 430 4.64 -13.91 0.39
CA CYS A 430 5.85 -14.32 -0.31
C CYS A 430 6.48 -13.15 -1.06
N LYS A 431 5.68 -12.40 -1.84
CA LYS A 431 6.14 -11.23 -2.58
C LYS A 431 6.84 -10.24 -1.66
N ASN A 432 6.20 -9.87 -0.55
CA ASN A 432 6.69 -8.84 0.35
C ASN A 432 7.97 -9.27 1.10
N ILE A 433 8.03 -10.49 1.65
CA ILE A 433 9.21 -10.96 2.39
C ILE A 433 10.41 -11.23 1.46
N VAL A 434 10.17 -11.69 0.23
CA VAL A 434 11.23 -11.95 -0.76
C VAL A 434 11.81 -10.64 -1.31
N LEU A 435 10.97 -9.63 -1.55
CA LEU A 435 11.41 -8.28 -1.93
C LEU A 435 12.19 -7.57 -0.80
N ALA A 436 11.87 -7.89 0.47
CA ALA A 436 12.65 -7.44 1.64
C ALA A 436 14.00 -8.16 1.78
N GLY A 437 14.19 -9.28 1.09
CA GLY A 437 15.48 -9.98 1.01
C GLY A 437 15.79 -10.88 2.20
N ILE A 438 14.82 -11.71 2.61
CA ILE A 438 15.07 -12.83 3.54
C ILE A 438 16.08 -13.84 2.97
N GLY A 439 16.67 -14.69 3.82
CA GLY A 439 17.67 -15.67 3.38
C GLY A 439 17.10 -16.80 2.53
N SER A 440 16.09 -17.48 3.03
CA SER A 440 15.44 -18.57 2.33
C SER A 440 13.94 -18.66 2.62
N ILE A 441 13.21 -19.15 1.62
CA ILE A 441 11.78 -19.43 1.70
C ILE A 441 11.53 -20.85 1.19
N THR A 442 10.77 -21.64 1.96
CA THR A 442 10.23 -22.91 1.51
C THR A 442 8.74 -22.74 1.26
N VAL A 443 8.30 -23.04 0.04
CA VAL A 443 6.89 -23.00 -0.36
C VAL A 443 6.37 -24.43 -0.39
N LEU A 444 5.38 -24.73 0.45
CA LEU A 444 4.80 -26.05 0.62
C LEU A 444 3.32 -26.05 0.23
N ASP A 445 2.95 -26.76 -0.83
CA ASP A 445 1.56 -26.96 -1.24
C ASP A 445 1.44 -28.19 -2.14
N HIS A 446 0.52 -29.10 -1.79
CA HIS A 446 0.25 -30.32 -2.54
C HIS A 446 -0.80 -30.15 -3.65
N ASN A 447 -1.54 -29.04 -3.63
CA ASN A 447 -2.63 -28.82 -4.57
C ASN A 447 -2.12 -28.47 -5.97
N GLN A 448 -2.99 -28.71 -6.95
CA GLN A 448 -2.79 -28.27 -8.32
C GLN A 448 -3.38 -26.88 -8.54
N VAL A 449 -2.82 -26.15 -9.50
CA VAL A 449 -3.35 -24.87 -9.95
C VAL A 449 -4.70 -25.06 -10.63
N THR A 450 -5.68 -24.24 -10.25
CA THR A 450 -7.00 -24.15 -10.88
C THR A 450 -7.22 -22.78 -11.54
N GLU A 451 -8.31 -22.62 -12.30
CA GLU A 451 -8.71 -21.33 -12.88
C GLU A 451 -9.01 -20.28 -11.80
N GLU A 452 -9.63 -20.68 -10.68
CA GLU A 452 -9.86 -19.81 -9.52
C GLU A 452 -8.56 -19.17 -9.02
N ASP A 453 -7.48 -19.95 -8.96
CA ASP A 453 -6.19 -19.42 -8.52
C ASP A 453 -5.69 -18.31 -9.46
N LEU A 454 -6.03 -18.32 -10.75
CA LEU A 454 -5.61 -17.29 -11.71
C LEU A 454 -6.33 -15.95 -11.51
N GLY A 455 -7.50 -15.95 -10.85
CA GLY A 455 -8.28 -14.75 -10.56
C GLY A 455 -7.72 -13.92 -9.41
N SER A 456 -7.07 -14.57 -8.45
CA SER A 456 -6.62 -13.94 -7.20
C SER A 456 -5.11 -14.03 -6.97
N GLN A 457 -4.42 -15.00 -7.59
CA GLN A 457 -2.99 -15.27 -7.36
C GLN A 457 -2.08 -14.69 -8.46
N PHE A 458 -1.36 -13.62 -8.18
CA PHE A 458 -0.52 -12.92 -9.17
C PHE A 458 0.67 -13.74 -9.75
N PHE A 459 1.17 -14.79 -9.09
CA PHE A 459 2.35 -15.54 -9.58
C PHE A 459 2.06 -16.56 -10.68
N LEU A 460 0.87 -17.14 -10.71
CA LEU A 460 0.54 -18.22 -11.65
C LEU A 460 0.33 -17.70 -13.07
N ARG A 461 0.06 -18.56 -14.04
CA ARG A 461 -0.29 -18.23 -15.44
C ARG A 461 -1.27 -19.28 -15.94
N ALA A 462 -1.95 -19.02 -17.04
CA ALA A 462 -2.84 -20.00 -17.66
C ALA A 462 -2.15 -21.35 -17.92
N ASP A 463 -0.91 -21.32 -18.41
CA ASP A 463 -0.09 -22.52 -18.66
C ASP A 463 0.29 -23.29 -17.38
N ASP A 464 0.04 -22.73 -16.20
CA ASP A 464 0.32 -23.39 -14.93
C ASP A 464 -0.86 -24.27 -14.45
N VAL A 465 -2.07 -24.14 -15.04
CA VAL A 465 -3.25 -24.93 -14.66
C VAL A 465 -2.99 -26.43 -14.77
N GLY A 466 -3.33 -27.17 -13.71
CA GLY A 466 -3.06 -28.60 -13.57
C GLY A 466 -1.64 -28.96 -13.10
N ARG A 467 -0.69 -28.00 -13.03
CA ARG A 467 0.63 -28.22 -12.40
C ARG A 467 0.53 -28.02 -10.88
N ASN A 468 1.51 -28.53 -10.13
CA ASN A 468 1.59 -28.28 -8.69
C ASN A 468 1.69 -26.76 -8.39
N ARG A 469 0.92 -26.29 -7.41
CA ARG A 469 0.80 -24.86 -7.08
C ARG A 469 2.08 -24.28 -6.49
N ALA A 470 2.73 -24.97 -5.57
CA ALA A 470 4.00 -24.53 -4.98
C ALA A 470 5.10 -24.41 -6.02
N ALA A 471 5.25 -25.43 -6.87
CA ALA A 471 6.23 -25.44 -7.96
C ALA A 471 6.03 -24.27 -8.94
N SER A 472 4.77 -24.06 -9.37
CA SER A 472 4.40 -23.02 -10.33
C SER A 472 4.63 -21.61 -9.77
N ALA A 473 4.23 -21.37 -8.52
CA ALA A 473 4.45 -20.09 -7.85
C ALA A 473 5.95 -19.80 -7.66
N ALA A 474 6.73 -20.79 -7.24
CA ALA A 474 8.15 -20.64 -6.94
C ALA A 474 8.99 -20.18 -8.15
N GLU A 475 8.60 -20.53 -9.38
CA GLU A 475 9.23 -20.01 -10.60
C GLU A 475 9.23 -18.47 -10.62
N ARG A 476 8.12 -17.82 -10.23
CA ARG A 476 8.01 -16.36 -10.24
C ARG A 476 8.61 -15.74 -8.98
N VAL A 477 8.52 -16.42 -7.83
CA VAL A 477 9.15 -15.98 -6.58
C VAL A 477 10.67 -15.80 -6.77
N ARG A 478 11.33 -16.75 -7.43
CA ARG A 478 12.78 -16.68 -7.74
C ARG A 478 13.14 -15.44 -8.59
N LEU A 479 12.25 -15.01 -9.48
CA LEU A 479 12.47 -13.85 -10.35
C LEU A 479 12.35 -12.52 -9.62
N LEU A 480 11.61 -12.46 -8.49
CA LEU A 480 11.49 -11.24 -7.69
C LEU A 480 12.82 -10.84 -7.07
N ASN A 481 13.52 -11.81 -6.49
CA ASN A 481 14.81 -11.60 -5.87
C ASN A 481 15.69 -12.86 -5.96
N PRO A 482 16.60 -12.92 -6.95
CA PRO A 482 17.48 -14.08 -7.14
C PRO A 482 18.43 -14.39 -5.98
N ARG A 483 18.53 -13.49 -4.98
CA ARG A 483 19.37 -13.69 -3.78
C ARG A 483 18.69 -14.54 -2.71
N VAL A 484 17.37 -14.69 -2.77
CA VAL A 484 16.61 -15.50 -1.81
C VAL A 484 16.61 -16.94 -2.29
N LYS A 485 17.00 -17.89 -1.43
CA LYS A 485 16.93 -19.31 -1.76
C LYS A 485 15.47 -19.77 -1.68
N VAL A 486 14.89 -20.15 -2.82
CA VAL A 486 13.50 -20.64 -2.91
C VAL A 486 13.48 -22.16 -3.05
N ILE A 487 12.93 -22.84 -2.05
CA ILE A 487 12.77 -24.29 -1.95
C ILE A 487 11.28 -24.62 -2.18
N VAL A 488 11.01 -25.69 -2.93
CA VAL A 488 9.65 -26.17 -3.21
C VAL A 488 9.48 -27.51 -2.51
N ASP A 489 8.34 -27.67 -1.86
CA ASP A 489 7.89 -28.91 -1.25
C ASP A 489 6.46 -29.19 -1.74
N GLU A 490 6.25 -30.30 -2.44
CA GLU A 490 4.96 -30.63 -3.07
C GLU A 490 4.12 -31.58 -2.19
N ASP A 491 4.62 -31.95 -1.01
CA ASP A 491 3.88 -32.84 -0.10
C ASP A 491 2.78 -32.09 0.67
N ASP A 492 1.83 -32.85 1.21
CA ASP A 492 0.83 -32.31 2.12
C ASP A 492 1.47 -31.91 3.46
N VAL A 493 1.14 -30.73 3.97
CA VAL A 493 1.59 -30.23 5.28
C VAL A 493 1.18 -31.19 6.40
N ALA A 494 0.05 -31.88 6.25
CA ALA A 494 -0.42 -32.88 7.20
C ALA A 494 0.56 -34.06 7.36
N SER A 495 1.26 -34.42 6.29
CA SER A 495 2.18 -35.56 6.25
C SER A 495 3.53 -35.30 6.90
N LYS A 496 3.89 -34.02 7.12
CA LYS A 496 5.21 -33.65 7.66
C LYS A 496 5.32 -34.02 9.14
N PRO A 497 6.46 -34.57 9.60
CA PRO A 497 6.67 -34.82 11.02
C PRO A 497 6.86 -33.50 11.79
N ASP A 498 6.53 -33.47 13.08
CA ASP A 498 6.62 -32.24 13.88
C ASP A 498 8.03 -31.62 13.91
N SER A 499 9.07 -32.47 13.83
CA SER A 499 10.47 -32.04 13.76
C SER A 499 10.82 -31.26 12.48
N PHE A 500 10.02 -31.40 11.41
CA PHE A 500 10.20 -30.64 10.18
C PHE A 500 10.05 -29.14 10.40
N PHE A 501 9.12 -28.71 11.27
CA PHE A 501 8.82 -27.30 11.48
C PHE A 501 9.92 -26.60 12.30
N ALA A 502 10.59 -27.36 13.18
CA ALA A 502 11.65 -26.85 14.05
C ALA A 502 12.93 -26.43 13.31
N GLN A 503 13.04 -26.64 12.00
CA GLN A 503 14.18 -26.19 11.19
C GLN A 503 14.06 -24.73 10.74
N PHE A 504 12.85 -24.16 10.75
CA PHE A 504 12.60 -22.80 10.29
C PHE A 504 12.67 -21.79 11.44
N ASP A 505 12.98 -20.54 11.12
CA ASP A 505 12.89 -19.43 12.08
C ASP A 505 11.43 -18.95 12.20
N CYS A 506 10.67 -19.07 11.12
CA CYS A 506 9.24 -18.74 11.07
C CYS A 506 8.48 -19.75 10.19
N VAL A 507 7.31 -20.20 10.66
CA VAL A 507 6.35 -21.03 9.92
C VAL A 507 5.05 -20.25 9.79
N CYS A 508 4.55 -20.11 8.57
CA CYS A 508 3.28 -19.44 8.29
C CYS A 508 2.36 -20.36 7.47
N LEU A 509 1.17 -20.62 8.00
CA LEU A 509 0.14 -21.41 7.36
C LEU A 509 -0.96 -20.51 6.79
N THR A 510 -1.40 -20.81 5.57
CA THR A 510 -2.62 -20.21 5.00
C THR A 510 -3.51 -21.30 4.40
N GLY A 511 -4.83 -21.15 4.52
CA GLY A 511 -5.79 -22.11 3.96
C GLY A 511 -5.69 -23.53 4.55
N CYS A 512 -5.09 -23.69 5.73
CA CYS A 512 -4.96 -24.98 6.41
C CYS A 512 -6.14 -25.21 7.37
N ALA A 513 -6.50 -26.46 7.59
CA ALA A 513 -7.57 -26.81 8.53
C ALA A 513 -7.17 -26.45 9.97
N PRO A 514 -8.13 -26.07 10.84
CA PRO A 514 -7.83 -25.70 12.23
C PRO A 514 -7.06 -26.76 13.03
N SER A 515 -7.34 -28.04 12.81
CA SER A 515 -6.59 -29.15 13.43
C SER A 515 -5.11 -29.15 13.05
N GLN A 516 -4.78 -28.84 11.79
CA GLN A 516 -3.41 -28.70 11.32
C GLN A 516 -2.75 -27.47 11.94
N MET A 517 -3.46 -26.33 12.00
CA MET A 517 -2.95 -25.11 12.62
C MET A 517 -2.58 -25.32 14.10
N ILE A 518 -3.44 -25.98 14.87
CA ILE A 518 -3.19 -26.29 16.29
C ILE A 518 -1.98 -27.21 16.44
N ARG A 519 -1.92 -28.33 15.69
CA ARG A 519 -0.80 -29.28 15.74
C ARG A 519 0.54 -28.58 15.44
N ILE A 520 0.59 -27.83 14.35
CA ILE A 520 1.84 -27.20 13.89
C ILE A 520 2.24 -26.05 14.81
N ASN A 521 1.28 -25.30 15.37
CA ASN A 521 1.56 -24.32 16.42
C ASN A 521 2.25 -25.00 17.61
N ASN A 522 1.68 -26.08 18.12
CA ASN A 522 2.27 -26.84 19.23
C ASN A 522 3.65 -27.42 18.90
N ALA A 523 3.88 -27.89 17.67
CA ALA A 523 5.20 -28.32 17.20
C ALA A 523 6.23 -27.17 17.18
N CYS A 524 5.83 -25.98 16.73
CA CYS A 524 6.67 -24.78 16.77
C CYS A 524 6.98 -24.38 18.22
N ARG A 525 6.00 -24.47 19.13
CA ARG A 525 6.22 -24.22 20.56
C ARG A 525 7.21 -25.18 21.19
N ALA A 526 7.11 -26.46 20.87
CA ALA A 526 8.01 -27.50 21.36
C ALA A 526 9.47 -27.26 20.92
N SER A 527 9.71 -26.57 19.80
CA SER A 527 11.05 -26.17 19.37
C SER A 527 11.69 -25.07 20.24
N GLY A 528 10.87 -24.27 20.91
CA GLY A 528 11.29 -23.10 21.70
C GLY A 528 11.86 -21.91 20.90
N ARG A 529 12.01 -22.03 19.58
CA ARG A 529 12.66 -21.01 18.73
C ARG A 529 11.84 -20.56 17.52
N THR A 530 11.02 -21.45 16.97
CA THR A 530 10.32 -21.20 15.71
C THR A 530 9.06 -20.37 15.98
N GLY A 531 8.97 -19.20 15.34
CA GLY A 531 7.75 -18.40 15.34
C GLY A 531 6.66 -19.04 14.47
N PHE A 532 5.41 -18.95 14.89
CA PHE A 532 4.27 -19.52 14.18
C PHE A 532 3.25 -18.45 13.80
N TYR A 533 2.77 -18.54 12.56
CA TYR A 533 1.69 -17.72 12.03
C TYR A 533 0.63 -18.60 11.36
N ALA A 534 -0.63 -18.19 11.47
CA ALA A 534 -1.72 -18.72 10.68
C ALA A 534 -2.59 -17.58 10.17
N ALA A 535 -3.00 -17.59 8.90
CA ALA A 535 -3.80 -16.50 8.34
C ALA A 535 -4.76 -16.96 7.26
N GLY A 536 -5.83 -16.18 7.06
CA GLY A 536 -6.86 -16.45 6.07
C GLY A 536 -7.61 -15.19 5.65
N VAL A 537 -8.21 -15.24 4.45
CA VAL A 537 -9.10 -14.22 3.89
C VAL A 537 -10.40 -14.90 3.46
N HIS A 538 -11.51 -14.26 3.80
CA HIS A 538 -12.88 -14.70 3.55
C HIS A 538 -13.69 -13.47 3.10
N GLY A 539 -13.65 -13.18 1.80
CA GLY A 539 -14.21 -11.97 1.20
C GLY A 539 -13.54 -10.71 1.71
N TYR A 540 -14.32 -9.86 2.37
CA TYR A 540 -13.87 -8.65 3.03
C TYR A 540 -13.29 -8.87 4.43
N PHE A 541 -13.34 -10.09 4.96
CA PHE A 541 -12.79 -10.43 6.26
C PHE A 541 -11.44 -11.09 6.13
N GLY A 542 -10.56 -10.84 7.10
CA GLY A 542 -9.30 -11.56 7.21
C GLY A 542 -8.81 -11.66 8.64
N TYR A 543 -7.91 -12.61 8.88
CA TYR A 543 -7.28 -12.79 10.18
C TYR A 543 -5.79 -13.14 10.02
N ILE A 544 -5.03 -12.78 11.05
CA ILE A 544 -3.69 -13.31 11.30
C ILE A 544 -3.67 -13.75 12.77
N PHE A 545 -3.23 -14.97 13.01
CA PHE A 545 -2.83 -15.46 14.31
C PHE A 545 -1.29 -15.53 14.37
N CYS A 546 -0.72 -15.13 15.51
CA CYS A 546 0.71 -15.07 15.76
C CYS A 546 1.06 -15.70 17.11
N ASP A 547 1.99 -16.64 17.14
CA ASP A 547 2.57 -17.20 18.36
C ASP A 547 4.08 -17.33 18.21
N LEU A 548 4.80 -16.45 18.93
CA LEU A 548 6.26 -16.38 18.90
C LEU A 548 6.90 -17.00 20.14
N ASN A 549 6.16 -17.82 20.90
CA ASN A 549 6.60 -18.31 22.21
C ASN A 549 6.94 -17.18 23.17
N LYS A 550 8.22 -16.97 23.43
CA LYS A 550 8.78 -15.79 24.08
C LYS A 550 9.69 -15.12 23.06
N HIS A 551 9.40 -13.87 22.74
CA HIS A 551 10.11 -13.11 21.71
C HIS A 551 10.71 -11.83 22.28
N ASP A 552 12.00 -11.63 22.05
CA ASP A 552 12.72 -10.42 22.43
C ASP A 552 12.83 -9.45 21.24
N PHE A 553 12.49 -8.18 21.45
CA PHE A 553 12.55 -7.14 20.43
C PHE A 553 13.09 -5.81 20.97
N ARG A 554 13.45 -4.90 20.06
CA ARG A 554 13.92 -3.55 20.39
C ARG A 554 12.91 -2.51 19.93
N GLU A 555 12.53 -1.61 20.82
CA GLU A 555 11.59 -0.51 20.54
C GLU A 555 12.34 0.82 20.63
N GLU A 556 12.24 1.65 19.57
CA GLU A 556 12.79 3.01 19.55
C GLU A 556 11.70 4.00 19.97
N ARG A 557 11.84 4.59 21.15
CA ARG A 557 10.93 5.65 21.63
C ARG A 557 11.61 7.00 21.54
N THR A 558 10.89 7.99 21.03
CA THR A 558 11.36 9.37 20.99
C THR A 558 10.78 10.12 22.18
N GLU A 559 11.63 10.55 23.11
CA GLU A 559 11.18 11.39 24.22
C GLU A 559 11.19 12.86 23.81
N PRO A 560 10.13 13.62 24.14
CA PRO A 560 10.08 15.04 23.87
C PRO A 560 11.21 15.76 24.62
N ALA A 561 11.87 16.71 23.95
CA ALA A 561 12.96 17.46 24.55
C ALA A 561 12.47 18.22 25.79
N VAL A 562 13.11 17.96 26.94
CA VAL A 562 12.78 18.59 28.23
C VAL A 562 13.07 20.09 28.23
N GLU A 563 13.94 20.56 27.33
CA GLU A 563 14.32 21.98 27.18
C GLU A 563 14.02 22.51 25.77
N LYS A 564 13.53 23.76 25.68
CA LYS A 564 13.35 24.47 24.40
C LYS A 564 14.69 24.62 23.68
N GLY A 565 14.80 24.01 22.50
CA GLY A 565 15.97 24.11 21.61
C GLY A 565 16.89 22.89 21.58
N LYS A 566 16.61 21.85 22.39
CA LYS A 566 17.27 20.53 22.24
C LYS A 566 16.49 19.64 21.29
N GLU A 567 17.21 18.80 20.54
CA GLU A 567 16.58 17.77 19.72
C GLU A 567 15.99 16.67 20.61
N PRO A 568 14.89 16.02 20.19
CA PRO A 568 14.31 14.87 20.88
C PRO A 568 15.34 13.75 21.04
N GLU A 569 15.40 13.14 22.22
CA GLU A 569 16.32 12.03 22.49
C GLU A 569 15.67 10.71 22.07
N LYS A 570 16.43 9.86 21.36
CA LYS A 570 15.98 8.53 20.94
C LYS A 570 16.49 7.49 21.92
N ILE A 571 15.57 6.82 22.61
CA ILE A 571 15.87 5.75 23.55
C ILE A 571 15.53 4.42 22.89
N VAL A 572 16.47 3.48 22.91
CA VAL A 572 16.28 2.11 22.41
C VAL A 572 16.11 1.20 23.62
N GLU A 573 14.92 0.65 23.83
CA GLU A 573 14.62 -0.29 24.91
C GLU A 573 14.58 -1.72 24.40
N GLN A 574 15.13 -2.66 25.18
CA GLN A 574 14.96 -4.09 24.92
C GLN A 574 13.75 -4.61 25.71
N ARG A 575 12.82 -5.26 25.02
CA ARG A 575 11.58 -5.80 25.59
C ARG A 575 11.40 -7.26 25.21
N ALA A 576 10.58 -7.97 25.98
CA ALA A 576 10.22 -9.35 25.75
C ALA A 576 8.70 -9.51 25.83
N GLN A 577 8.11 -10.27 24.90
CA GLN A 577 6.69 -10.59 24.87
C GLN A 577 6.48 -12.10 24.90
N THR A 578 5.53 -12.56 25.69
CA THR A 578 5.10 -13.97 25.74
C THR A 578 3.75 -14.13 25.05
N TYR A 579 3.59 -15.24 24.35
CA TYR A 579 2.42 -15.53 23.52
C TYR A 579 1.68 -16.78 23.99
N ASP A 580 0.35 -16.71 23.92
CA ASP A 580 -0.53 -17.86 24.14
C ASP A 580 -0.63 -18.73 22.87
N SER A 581 -0.84 -20.03 23.05
CA SER A 581 -1.04 -20.95 21.92
C SER A 581 -2.41 -20.75 21.27
N LEU A 582 -2.56 -21.15 20.01
CA LEU A 582 -3.83 -21.06 19.29
C LEU A 582 -4.95 -21.78 20.05
N GLU A 583 -4.67 -22.99 20.51
CA GLU A 583 -5.59 -23.82 21.29
C GLU A 583 -6.04 -23.14 22.60
N SER A 584 -5.10 -22.52 23.32
CA SER A 584 -5.39 -21.78 24.55
C SER A 584 -6.31 -20.59 24.27
N THR A 585 -5.99 -19.79 23.25
CA THR A 585 -6.77 -18.60 22.89
C THR A 585 -8.19 -18.91 22.40
N MET A 586 -8.40 -20.09 21.80
CA MET A 586 -9.73 -20.56 21.39
C MET A 586 -10.61 -20.97 22.56
N SER A 587 -10.05 -21.18 23.75
CA SER A 587 -10.77 -21.70 24.93
C SER A 587 -11.01 -20.63 26.02
N VAL A 588 -10.76 -19.36 25.71
CA VAL A 588 -10.88 -18.24 26.66
C VAL A 588 -12.33 -17.93 27.00
N THR A 589 -12.62 -17.75 28.28
CA THR A 589 -13.89 -17.24 28.81
C THR A 589 -13.79 -15.76 29.17
N PHE A 590 -14.89 -15.01 28.99
CA PHE A 590 -14.93 -13.56 29.18
C PHE A 590 -15.79 -13.10 30.38
N GLY A 591 -16.60 -13.98 30.98
CA GLY A 591 -17.37 -13.68 32.20
C GLY A 591 -18.59 -12.78 32.00
N TYR A 592 -19.32 -12.93 30.88
CA TYR A 592 -20.48 -12.13 30.46
C TYR A 592 -20.30 -10.61 30.64
N PRO A 593 -19.24 -10.02 30.06
CA PRO A 593 -19.01 -8.59 30.16
C PRO A 593 -20.10 -7.82 29.40
N LYS A 594 -20.45 -6.62 29.88
CA LYS A 594 -21.28 -5.70 29.08
C LYS A 594 -20.66 -5.48 27.70
N ALA A 595 -21.47 -5.42 26.65
CA ALA A 595 -21.00 -5.30 25.26
C ALA A 595 -19.94 -4.20 25.04
N ARG A 596 -20.10 -3.01 25.64
CA ARG A 596 -19.11 -1.92 25.55
C ARG A 596 -17.74 -2.28 26.16
N ALA A 597 -17.72 -3.08 27.22
CA ALA A 597 -16.49 -3.57 27.83
C ALA A 597 -15.87 -4.70 27.00
N LEU A 598 -16.69 -5.54 26.36
CA LEU A 598 -16.22 -6.58 25.45
C LEU A 598 -15.63 -6.02 24.16
N ASN A 599 -16.27 -5.02 23.54
CA ASN A 599 -15.79 -4.35 22.32
C ASN A 599 -14.42 -3.67 22.50
N ARG A 600 -14.00 -3.38 23.74
CA ARG A 600 -12.65 -2.90 24.04
C ARG A 600 -11.61 -4.01 24.13
N LYS A 601 -12.06 -5.27 24.29
CA LYS A 601 -11.22 -6.45 24.52
C LYS A 601 -11.18 -7.38 23.31
N ALA A 602 -12.28 -7.53 22.58
CA ALA A 602 -12.41 -8.45 21.46
C ALA A 602 -13.39 -7.89 20.42
N SER A 603 -13.08 -8.13 19.14
CA SER A 603 -13.98 -7.86 18.02
C SER A 603 -14.95 -9.03 17.85
N PRO A 604 -16.23 -8.80 17.47
CA PRO A 604 -17.15 -9.86 17.04
C PRO A 604 -16.56 -10.76 15.94
N LEU A 605 -15.71 -10.20 15.08
CA LEU A 605 -15.05 -10.94 14.00
C LEU A 605 -14.14 -12.06 14.54
N LEU A 606 -13.55 -11.91 15.73
CA LEU A 606 -12.77 -12.97 16.35
C LEU A 606 -13.61 -14.24 16.52
N PHE A 607 -14.81 -14.07 17.08
CA PHE A 607 -15.74 -15.17 17.32
C PHE A 607 -16.29 -15.72 16.01
N ALA A 608 -16.62 -14.84 15.05
CA ALA A 608 -17.10 -15.26 13.73
C ALA A 608 -16.09 -16.16 12.99
N ILE A 609 -14.80 -15.83 13.02
CA ILE A 609 -13.73 -16.67 12.46
C ILE A 609 -13.60 -18.00 13.22
N GLN A 610 -13.68 -17.97 14.56
CA GLN A 610 -13.65 -19.21 15.35
C GLN A 610 -14.87 -20.11 15.09
N ILE A 611 -16.04 -19.54 14.82
CA ILE A 611 -17.25 -20.26 14.41
C ILE A 611 -17.05 -20.91 13.04
N LEU A 612 -16.46 -20.18 12.08
CA LEU A 612 -16.09 -20.74 10.77
C LEU A 612 -15.10 -21.90 10.91
N TRP A 613 -14.11 -21.79 11.79
CA TRP A 613 -13.19 -22.89 12.08
C TRP A 613 -13.89 -24.09 12.71
N ALA A 614 -14.85 -23.88 13.60
CA ALA A 614 -15.64 -24.96 14.18
C ALA A 614 -16.47 -25.67 13.10
N PHE A 615 -17.02 -24.92 12.14
CA PHE A 615 -17.70 -25.47 10.97
C PHE A 615 -16.76 -26.33 10.12
N GLN A 616 -15.58 -25.81 9.79
CA GLN A 616 -14.59 -26.57 9.02
C GLN A 616 -14.16 -27.86 9.73
N GLN A 617 -13.99 -27.82 11.05
CA GLN A 617 -13.67 -29.04 11.83
C GLN A 617 -14.79 -30.08 11.75
N ALA A 618 -16.05 -29.64 11.80
CA ALA A 618 -17.22 -30.53 11.69
C ALA A 618 -17.43 -31.11 10.28
N HIS A 619 -16.85 -30.51 9.24
CA HIS A 619 -17.06 -30.87 7.84
C HIS A 619 -15.75 -31.13 7.09
N GLU A 620 -14.77 -31.75 7.75
CA GLU A 620 -13.52 -32.24 7.12
C GLU A 620 -12.76 -31.16 6.32
N GLY A 621 -12.78 -29.91 6.81
CA GLY A 621 -12.10 -28.76 6.20
C GLY A 621 -12.92 -27.97 5.20
N ARG A 622 -14.12 -28.44 4.81
CA ARG A 622 -15.02 -27.76 3.89
C ARG A 622 -15.51 -26.42 4.46
N LEU A 623 -15.55 -25.39 3.61
CA LEU A 623 -16.16 -24.09 3.91
C LEU A 623 -17.68 -24.11 3.66
N PRO A 624 -18.47 -23.32 4.42
CA PRO A 624 -19.91 -23.27 4.24
C PRO A 624 -20.27 -22.72 2.86
N GLN A 625 -21.36 -23.25 2.30
CA GLN A 625 -21.95 -22.83 1.04
C GLN A 625 -23.21 -22.02 1.33
N VAL A 626 -23.43 -20.99 0.54
CA VAL A 626 -24.45 -19.96 0.83
C VAL A 626 -25.84 -20.43 0.49
N ASP A 627 -25.96 -21.19 -0.60
CA ASP A 627 -27.21 -21.71 -1.11
C ASP A 627 -27.65 -22.97 -0.35
N ASP A 628 -26.83 -23.43 0.61
CA ASP A 628 -27.12 -24.54 1.49
C ASP A 628 -27.73 -24.02 2.81
N LEU A 629 -29.04 -24.20 2.95
CA LEU A 629 -29.78 -23.80 4.14
C LEU A 629 -29.30 -24.56 5.39
N ASP A 630 -28.79 -25.78 5.24
CA ASP A 630 -28.28 -26.59 6.35
C ASP A 630 -26.95 -26.05 6.86
N ASP A 631 -26.12 -25.49 5.98
CA ASP A 631 -24.87 -24.82 6.35
C ASP A 631 -25.14 -23.57 7.20
N MET A 632 -26.09 -22.73 6.79
CA MET A 632 -26.49 -21.54 7.55
C MET A 632 -27.08 -21.91 8.91
N ALA A 633 -27.94 -22.92 8.99
CA ALA A 633 -28.49 -23.41 10.25
C ALA A 633 -27.38 -23.93 11.18
N THR A 634 -26.40 -24.65 10.62
CA THR A 634 -25.25 -25.15 11.37
C THR A 634 -24.37 -24.01 11.89
N MET A 635 -24.12 -22.98 11.08
CA MET A 635 -23.37 -21.78 11.49
C MET A 635 -24.04 -21.04 12.65
N CYS A 636 -25.37 -20.90 12.64
CA CYS A 636 -26.12 -20.30 13.75
C CYS A 636 -26.00 -21.15 15.04
N ARG A 637 -26.14 -22.47 14.94
CA ARG A 637 -25.95 -23.37 16.09
C ARG A 637 -24.54 -23.26 16.68
N LEU A 638 -23.52 -23.28 15.82
CA LEU A 638 -22.13 -23.15 16.24
C LEU A 638 -21.83 -21.77 16.85
N ARG A 639 -22.46 -20.71 16.36
CA ARG A 639 -22.40 -19.38 16.98
C ARG A 639 -22.90 -19.43 18.42
N ASP A 640 -24.10 -19.96 18.63
CA ASP A 640 -24.73 -19.97 19.95
C ASP A 640 -23.90 -20.80 20.95
N GLU A 641 -23.40 -21.97 20.51
CA GLU A 641 -22.48 -22.81 21.30
C GLU A 641 -21.17 -22.06 21.63
N LYS A 642 -20.59 -21.38 20.65
CA LYS A 642 -19.32 -20.67 20.84
C LYS A 642 -19.46 -19.51 21.80
N LEU A 643 -20.48 -18.67 21.66
CA LEU A 643 -20.70 -17.52 22.52
C LEU A 643 -21.06 -17.95 23.95
N LEU A 644 -21.83 -19.03 24.10
CA LEU A 644 -22.11 -19.64 25.40
C LEU A 644 -20.82 -20.14 26.07
N SER A 645 -19.98 -20.89 25.35
CA SER A 645 -18.72 -21.42 25.88
C SER A 645 -17.71 -20.33 26.26
N ALA A 646 -17.74 -19.20 25.57
CA ALA A 646 -16.89 -18.05 25.85
C ALA A 646 -17.47 -17.14 26.95
N GLU A 647 -18.65 -17.46 27.50
CA GLU A 647 -19.40 -16.61 28.43
C GLU A 647 -19.60 -15.19 27.86
N VAL A 648 -20.16 -15.12 26.65
CA VAL A 648 -20.45 -13.88 25.92
C VAL A 648 -21.94 -13.86 25.55
N ASP A 649 -22.51 -12.65 25.43
CA ASP A 649 -23.88 -12.46 24.96
C ASP A 649 -24.10 -13.11 23.58
N GLY A 650 -25.18 -13.87 23.43
CA GLY A 650 -25.50 -14.61 22.19
C GLY A 650 -25.72 -13.73 20.95
N GLN A 651 -25.96 -12.43 21.12
CA GLN A 651 -26.12 -11.46 20.02
C GLN A 651 -24.82 -10.73 19.69
N PHE A 652 -23.70 -11.05 20.36
CA PHE A 652 -22.43 -10.36 20.12
C PHE A 652 -21.92 -10.53 18.68
N VAL A 653 -22.16 -11.70 18.10
CA VAL A 653 -22.00 -11.94 16.65
C VAL A 653 -23.37 -11.81 16.01
N GLY A 654 -23.65 -10.67 15.40
CA GLY A 654 -24.92 -10.40 14.72
C GLY A 654 -25.13 -11.28 13.49
N ASP A 655 -26.40 -11.46 13.12
CA ASP A 655 -26.81 -12.27 11.97
C ASP A 655 -26.19 -11.76 10.65
N ASP A 656 -26.11 -10.45 10.46
CA ASP A 656 -25.54 -9.85 9.24
C ASP A 656 -24.07 -10.20 9.06
N LEU A 657 -23.28 -10.14 10.14
CA LEU A 657 -21.86 -10.53 10.12
C LEU A 657 -21.71 -12.01 9.76
N LEU A 658 -22.54 -12.87 10.36
CA LEU A 658 -22.49 -14.31 10.11
C LEU A 658 -22.92 -14.65 8.68
N ARG A 659 -24.00 -14.04 8.18
CA ARG A 659 -24.48 -14.19 6.80
C ARG A 659 -23.43 -13.73 5.80
N THR A 660 -22.82 -12.56 6.03
CA THR A 660 -21.76 -12.03 5.14
C THR A 660 -20.51 -12.93 5.16
N LEU A 661 -20.16 -13.48 6.33
CA LEU A 661 -19.01 -14.38 6.43
C LEU A 661 -19.27 -15.69 5.69
N VAL A 662 -20.45 -16.29 5.84
CA VAL A 662 -20.83 -17.48 5.06
C VAL A 662 -20.88 -17.14 3.57
N SER A 663 -21.44 -15.98 3.23
CA SER A 663 -21.61 -15.58 1.83
C SER A 663 -20.31 -15.41 1.07
N THR A 664 -19.23 -15.11 1.78
CA THR A 664 -17.92 -14.83 1.19
C THR A 664 -16.81 -15.75 1.69
N ALA A 665 -17.16 -16.84 2.41
CA ALA A 665 -16.20 -17.72 3.08
C ALA A 665 -15.10 -18.26 2.15
N ALA A 666 -15.46 -18.62 0.91
CA ALA A 666 -14.53 -19.15 -0.08
C ALA A 666 -13.85 -18.07 -0.95
N ALA A 667 -14.23 -16.79 -0.81
CA ALA A 667 -13.74 -15.74 -1.68
C ALA A 667 -12.38 -15.17 -1.20
N GLU A 668 -11.39 -15.17 -2.08
CA GLU A 668 -10.14 -14.41 -1.89
C GLU A 668 -10.16 -13.17 -2.81
N ILE A 669 -10.44 -12.00 -2.24
CA ILE A 669 -10.43 -10.73 -2.96
C ILE A 669 -9.01 -10.18 -2.98
N ALA A 670 -8.47 -9.88 -4.18
CA ALA A 670 -7.07 -9.51 -4.36
C ALA A 670 -6.62 -8.31 -3.49
N PRO A 671 -7.36 -7.18 -3.44
CA PRO A 671 -7.10 -6.11 -2.47
C PRO A 671 -7.03 -6.59 -1.02
N VAL A 672 -8.00 -7.39 -0.55
CA VAL A 672 -8.04 -7.86 0.85
C VAL A 672 -6.84 -8.76 1.15
N CYS A 673 -6.48 -9.65 0.22
CA CYS A 673 -5.27 -10.47 0.30
C CYS A 673 -3.99 -9.63 0.39
N ALA A 674 -3.92 -8.52 -0.35
CA ALA A 674 -2.77 -7.62 -0.32
C ALA A 674 -2.66 -6.81 0.98
N ILE A 675 -3.78 -6.40 1.58
CA ILE A 675 -3.81 -5.75 2.90
C ILE A 675 -3.33 -6.73 3.98
N VAL A 676 -4.03 -7.88 4.11
CA VAL A 676 -3.72 -8.88 5.15
C VAL A 676 -2.34 -9.47 4.94
N GLY A 677 -1.96 -9.77 3.69
CA GLY A 677 -0.64 -10.30 3.33
C GLY A 677 0.48 -9.28 3.54
N GLY A 678 0.23 -8.00 3.31
CA GLY A 678 1.15 -6.91 3.62
C GLY A 678 1.41 -6.78 5.12
N PHE A 679 0.36 -6.83 5.95
CA PHE A 679 0.48 -6.83 7.41
C PHE A 679 1.24 -8.05 7.92
N LEU A 680 0.86 -9.24 7.47
CA LEU A 680 1.51 -10.49 7.85
C LEU A 680 2.99 -10.51 7.47
N ALA A 681 3.33 -10.10 6.25
CA ALA A 681 4.72 -9.99 5.81
C ALA A 681 5.51 -9.00 6.67
N GLN A 682 4.92 -7.84 6.99
CA GLN A 682 5.57 -6.85 7.84
C GLN A 682 5.82 -7.40 9.25
N ASP A 683 4.87 -8.14 9.83
CA ASP A 683 5.03 -8.74 11.14
C ASP A 683 6.08 -9.85 11.15
N ILE A 684 6.12 -10.70 10.13
CA ILE A 684 7.19 -11.69 9.94
C ILE A 684 8.56 -10.99 9.87
N LEU A 685 8.68 -9.88 9.12
CA LEU A 685 9.94 -9.13 9.02
C LEU A 685 10.33 -8.47 10.35
N LYS A 686 9.38 -7.96 11.14
CA LYS A 686 9.64 -7.47 12.50
C LYS A 686 10.17 -8.57 13.40
N THR A 687 9.51 -9.73 13.41
CA THR A 687 9.93 -10.91 14.17
C THR A 687 11.34 -11.37 13.78
N LEU A 688 11.63 -11.50 12.49
CA LEU A 688 12.96 -11.92 12.02
C LEU A 688 14.03 -10.86 12.29
N SER A 689 13.67 -9.59 12.22
CA SER A 689 14.58 -8.49 12.51
C SER A 689 14.75 -8.23 14.01
N GLY A 690 13.85 -8.68 14.88
CA GLY A 690 13.84 -8.32 16.31
C GLY A 690 13.70 -6.80 16.54
N LYS A 691 13.09 -6.09 15.59
CA LYS A 691 12.87 -4.64 15.64
C LYS A 691 11.38 -4.35 15.66
N ASP A 692 10.98 -3.44 16.54
CA ASP A 692 9.61 -3.04 16.84
C ASP A 692 8.76 -4.18 17.42
N ALA A 693 7.64 -3.81 18.05
CA ALA A 693 6.75 -4.79 18.65
C ALA A 693 6.02 -5.61 17.55
N PRO A 694 6.01 -6.95 17.63
CA PRO A 694 5.18 -7.78 16.78
C PRO A 694 3.70 -7.69 17.17
N LEU A 695 2.83 -8.27 16.33
CA LEU A 695 1.42 -8.49 16.64
C LEU A 695 1.25 -9.26 17.97
N LEU A 696 0.14 -9.01 18.66
CA LEU A 696 -0.20 -9.69 19.92
C LEU A 696 -1.32 -10.70 19.67
N ASN A 697 -0.95 -11.95 19.40
CA ASN A 697 -1.80 -13.10 19.09
C ASN A 697 -2.73 -12.96 17.88
N TYR A 698 -3.53 -11.90 17.76
CA TYR A 698 -4.50 -11.72 16.70
C TYR A 698 -4.42 -10.36 16.03
N PHE A 699 -4.53 -10.39 14.71
CA PHE A 699 -4.96 -9.26 13.90
C PHE A 699 -6.23 -9.68 13.14
N LEU A 700 -7.20 -8.78 13.08
CA LEU A 700 -8.49 -8.99 12.45
C LEU A 700 -8.74 -7.83 11.49
N TYR A 701 -9.07 -8.16 10.25
CA TYR A 701 -9.37 -7.20 9.21
C TYR A 701 -10.84 -7.29 8.82
N ASN A 702 -11.52 -6.15 8.83
CA ASN A 702 -12.87 -6.02 8.33
C ASN A 702 -12.89 -4.91 7.28
N GLY A 703 -12.92 -5.27 5.99
CA GLY A 703 -12.94 -4.32 4.88
C GLY A 703 -14.26 -3.58 4.67
N LEU A 704 -15.30 -3.92 5.44
CA LEU A 704 -16.61 -3.29 5.41
C LEU A 704 -16.76 -2.13 6.40
N GLN A 705 -15.76 -1.89 7.27
CA GLN A 705 -15.78 -0.89 8.34
C GLN A 705 -14.65 0.13 8.23
#